data_AF-A0A973FNT5-F1
#
_entry.id   AF-A0A973FNT5-F1
#
_cell.length_a   1.000
_cell.length_b   1.000
_cell.length_c   1.000
_cell.angle_alpha   90.00
_cell.angle_beta   90.00
_cell.angle_gamma   90.00
#
_symmetry.space_group_name_H-M   'P 1'
#
loop_
_entity.id
_entity.type
_entity.pdbx_description
1 polymer ?
#
loop_
_entity_poly.entity_id
_entity_poly.type
_entity_poly.pdbx_seq_one_letter_code
_entity_poly.pdbx_strand_id
1 'polypeptide(L)'
;RRWIEHRPLVLIMSTGIAVRACAPLLGHKASDPAVVCLDEAGRSVIPLLGGHRGGANELAHKIAALTGGHAAVTTASDTQGLPALDLLGRAEGWKIAPDSALTHAMGCLVNGESLGCYVDPALAAQRDQLAEWLSDCPNLTFVEQPEQLLEPAYSAALLVSHRTLAAIWPMLQAKAVCYVPPVLVAGLGCRRGVPADELGAALETVLGDAGFNPASIAALATVEQKADEPGMIALAQSLGVPLQIVTAAQLANLDPARFSPSAATAHLDLPGVAERAAVLVSGGSLLLPKRAFTRCTVAVAANPQPLSLPGSAEAASCENLPPSPIPGEGGQGDEVQHNPGHLTLVSLGPGDPQQMTLAAHAALRDAEVVVGYQGYIDSISDLLTPQQQIIASGMKTEMDRALQAIEQAEAGRRVALVSSGDIGIYAMAGPVFEGLRGRGWDGQRPRVTVLPGISAFQAAAAQLGAAISHDFSVISLSDLLTPWELIERRVAAAAAADMVVAFYNPRSRDRHWQLGVALDILRAHRPPTTPVTFATNVARPDQRMVITTLAEADPALADMFTVVLIGNSRSYVAGGHVVTPRGYEARARGEHAGSTFVSAAAPAGDYPVVLTGMVGAPVVVVGGGAVGERKVRGLLATGAVVRLISPEASAQLQAWAAEGQLAWEQRPYVSGDLVGVRLAFAASNQRDVNAQVAQDAAKHGVLCNVADAPAEGSFHVPALHRTPGLTIAVSTSGAEPARAATIRDAIARWLVAGAPEK
;
A
#
# COMPACT_ATOMS: atom_id res chain seq x y z
N ARG A 1 -2.14 -22.73 -5.69
CA ARG A 1 -3.59 -23.02 -5.90
C ARG A 1 -4.41 -22.57 -4.70
N ARG A 2 -4.39 -23.24 -3.53
CA ARG A 2 -5.18 -22.81 -2.35
C ARG A 2 -4.95 -21.36 -1.89
N TRP A 3 -3.73 -20.83 -2.05
CA TRP A 3 -3.40 -19.43 -1.78
C TRP A 3 -4.16 -18.43 -2.67
N ILE A 4 -4.36 -18.78 -3.95
CA ILE A 4 -5.02 -17.95 -4.97
C ILE A 4 -6.55 -17.97 -4.77
N GLU A 5 -7.08 -19.01 -4.13
CA GLU A 5 -8.51 -19.16 -3.83
C GLU A 5 -8.93 -18.45 -2.53
N HIS A 6 -8.05 -17.68 -1.89
CA HIS A 6 -8.28 -16.95 -0.63
C HIS A 6 -8.86 -17.80 0.53
N ARG A 7 -8.67 -19.12 0.49
CA ARG A 7 -9.18 -20.01 1.54
C ARG A 7 -8.27 -19.96 2.77
N PRO A 8 -8.84 -19.97 4.00
CA PRO A 8 -8.04 -20.10 5.21
C PRO A 8 -7.17 -21.37 5.18
N LEU A 9 -5.91 -21.24 5.59
CA LEU A 9 -4.94 -22.33 5.64
C LEU A 9 -4.61 -22.66 7.09
N VAL A 10 -4.77 -23.93 7.45
CA VAL A 10 -4.35 -24.49 8.73
C VAL A 10 -3.14 -25.39 8.48
N LEU A 11 -1.99 -24.99 9.02
CA LEU A 11 -0.69 -25.63 8.78
C LEU A 11 -0.24 -26.36 10.04
N ILE A 12 -0.24 -27.70 9.99
CA ILE A 12 0.25 -28.54 11.09
C ILE A 12 1.72 -28.84 10.83
N MET A 13 2.61 -27.99 11.35
CA MET A 13 4.06 -28.07 11.14
C MET A 13 4.79 -27.05 12.05
N SER A 14 6.12 -27.02 11.99
CA SER A 14 6.86 -25.96 12.68
C SER A 14 6.60 -24.59 12.06
N THR A 15 6.43 -23.58 12.92
CA THR A 15 6.18 -22.18 12.49
C THR A 15 7.24 -21.67 11.53
N GLY A 16 8.51 -22.06 11.71
CA GLY A 16 9.60 -21.67 10.83
C GLY A 16 9.47 -22.21 9.40
N ILE A 17 8.88 -23.39 9.20
CA ILE A 17 8.59 -23.94 7.87
C ILE A 17 7.39 -23.22 7.27
N ALA A 18 6.31 -23.05 8.05
CA ALA A 18 5.12 -22.34 7.62
C ALA A 18 5.45 -20.91 7.11
N VAL A 19 6.23 -20.14 7.88
CA VAL A 19 6.67 -18.80 7.48
C VAL A 19 7.48 -18.82 6.19
N ARG A 20 8.43 -19.75 6.01
CA ARG A 20 9.23 -19.85 4.78
C ARG A 20 8.41 -20.28 3.56
N ALA A 21 7.41 -21.13 3.76
CA ALA A 21 6.52 -21.59 2.68
C ALA A 21 5.54 -20.48 2.26
N CYS A 22 5.09 -19.67 3.22
CA CYS A 22 4.18 -18.54 2.96
C CYS A 22 4.91 -17.30 2.42
N ALA A 23 6.15 -17.03 2.84
CA ALA A 23 6.88 -15.80 2.51
C ALA A 23 6.95 -15.46 1.00
N PRO A 24 7.18 -16.42 0.08
CA PRO A 24 7.21 -16.15 -1.36
C PRO A 24 5.84 -15.84 -1.97
N LEU A 25 4.75 -16.11 -1.25
CA LEU A 25 3.38 -15.95 -1.71
C LEU A 25 2.71 -14.68 -1.15
N LEU A 26 3.37 -13.98 -0.23
CA LEU A 26 2.86 -12.75 0.39
C LEU A 26 2.67 -11.66 -0.66
N GLY A 27 1.45 -11.12 -0.73
CA GLY A 27 1.11 -10.00 -1.58
C GLY A 27 0.76 -8.77 -0.75
N HIS A 28 -0.50 -8.69 -0.32
CA HIS A 28 -1.02 -7.53 0.40
C HIS A 28 -1.89 -7.97 1.57
N LYS A 29 -1.79 -7.28 2.71
CA LYS A 29 -2.53 -7.59 3.96
C LYS A 29 -4.05 -7.67 3.79
N ALA A 30 -4.59 -7.03 2.75
CA ALA A 30 -6.03 -7.03 2.43
C ALA A 30 -6.48 -8.21 1.56
N SER A 31 -5.55 -8.90 0.87
CA SER A 31 -5.84 -9.98 -0.08
C SER A 31 -5.19 -11.30 0.32
N ASP A 32 -4.20 -11.31 1.22
CA ASP A 32 -3.59 -12.57 1.66
C ASP A 32 -4.59 -13.41 2.47
N PRO A 33 -4.64 -14.75 2.28
CA PRO A 33 -5.55 -15.61 3.03
C PRO A 33 -5.19 -15.65 4.53
N ALA A 34 -6.17 -16.00 5.37
CA ALA A 34 -5.86 -16.37 6.75
C ALA A 34 -4.93 -17.58 6.79
N VAL A 35 -3.86 -17.50 7.58
CA VAL A 35 -2.96 -18.62 7.82
C VAL A 35 -2.80 -18.82 9.32
N VAL A 36 -3.09 -20.02 9.80
CA VAL A 36 -2.91 -20.45 11.17
C VAL A 36 -1.95 -21.64 11.19
N CYS A 37 -0.97 -21.62 12.08
CA CYS A 37 0.01 -22.69 12.25
C CYS A 37 -0.13 -23.29 13.65
N LEU A 38 -0.03 -24.62 13.74
CA LEU A 38 -0.07 -25.34 15.00
C LEU A 38 0.89 -26.52 14.99
N ASP A 39 1.32 -26.93 16.18
CA ASP A 39 2.03 -28.19 16.36
C ASP A 39 1.07 -29.39 16.21
N GLU A 40 1.62 -30.59 16.02
CA GLU A 40 0.83 -31.82 15.85
C GLU A 40 -0.11 -32.12 17.02
N ALA A 41 0.23 -31.68 18.23
CA ALA A 41 -0.61 -31.84 19.41
C ALA A 41 -1.59 -30.66 19.62
N GLY A 42 -1.56 -29.63 18.77
CA GLY A 42 -2.44 -28.48 18.82
C GLY A 42 -2.34 -27.67 20.12
N ARG A 43 -1.17 -27.67 20.78
CA ARG A 43 -0.92 -26.97 22.05
C ARG A 43 -0.80 -25.47 21.85
N SER A 44 -0.19 -25.05 20.74
CA SER A 44 -0.01 -23.65 20.38
C SER A 44 -0.56 -23.40 19.00
N VAL A 45 -1.60 -22.58 18.93
CA VAL A 45 -2.28 -22.22 17.69
C VAL A 45 -1.93 -20.77 17.36
N ILE A 46 -1.14 -20.58 16.32
CA ILE A 46 -0.45 -19.32 16.03
C ILE A 46 -1.02 -18.74 14.73
N PRO A 47 -1.78 -17.63 14.76
CA PRO A 47 -2.15 -16.93 13.54
C PRO A 47 -0.90 -16.28 12.93
N LEU A 48 -0.57 -16.62 11.68
CA LEU A 48 0.59 -16.11 10.97
C LEU A 48 0.26 -14.97 10.01
N LEU A 49 -0.89 -15.04 9.33
CA LEU A 49 -1.28 -14.07 8.30
C LEU A 49 -2.79 -13.85 8.33
N GLY A 50 -3.24 -12.65 7.93
CA GLY A 50 -4.66 -12.36 7.84
C GLY A 50 -5.39 -12.30 9.19
N GLY A 51 -4.74 -11.76 10.23
CA GLY A 51 -5.26 -11.71 11.61
C GLY A 51 -6.74 -11.29 11.74
N HIS A 52 -7.05 -10.02 11.47
CA HIS A 52 -8.42 -9.48 11.53
C HIS A 52 -9.19 -9.69 10.22
N ARG A 53 -8.90 -8.93 9.14
CA ARG A 53 -9.60 -9.04 7.84
C ARG A 53 -9.70 -10.46 7.28
N GLY A 54 -8.64 -11.25 7.43
CA GLY A 54 -8.54 -12.61 6.91
C GLY A 54 -9.20 -13.67 7.80
N GLY A 55 -9.48 -13.36 9.07
CA GLY A 55 -10.10 -14.28 10.04
C GLY A 55 -9.15 -15.25 10.75
N ALA A 56 -7.82 -15.04 10.69
CA ALA A 56 -6.87 -15.97 11.27
C ALA A 56 -6.89 -15.98 12.81
N ASN A 57 -7.15 -14.83 13.45
CA ASN A 57 -7.21 -14.75 14.91
C ASN A 57 -8.43 -15.52 15.43
N GLU A 58 -9.60 -15.31 14.83
CA GLU A 58 -10.82 -16.04 15.15
C GLU A 58 -10.66 -17.55 14.92
N LEU A 59 -10.06 -17.93 13.79
CA LEU A 59 -9.77 -19.32 13.48
C LEU A 59 -8.80 -19.94 14.49
N ALA A 60 -7.78 -19.20 14.93
CA ALA A 60 -6.85 -19.65 15.96
C ALA A 60 -7.56 -19.91 17.30
N HIS A 61 -8.44 -19.00 17.73
CA HIS A 61 -9.25 -19.18 18.94
C HIS A 61 -10.18 -20.40 18.84
N LYS A 62 -10.87 -20.58 17.71
CA LYS A 62 -11.74 -21.74 17.47
C LYS A 62 -10.97 -23.05 17.54
N ILE A 63 -9.81 -23.13 16.88
CA ILE A 63 -8.97 -24.32 16.90
C ILE A 63 -8.43 -24.59 18.31
N ALA A 64 -7.94 -23.57 19.02
CA ALA A 64 -7.45 -23.72 20.38
C ALA A 64 -8.53 -24.24 21.34
N ALA A 65 -9.77 -23.76 21.22
CA ALA A 65 -10.89 -24.27 21.98
C ALA A 65 -11.19 -25.75 21.70
N LEU A 66 -11.06 -26.18 20.43
CA LEU A 66 -11.28 -27.57 20.03
C LEU A 66 -10.14 -28.51 20.48
N THR A 67 -8.88 -28.04 20.47
CA THR A 67 -7.72 -28.85 20.84
C THR A 67 -7.39 -28.82 22.33
N GLY A 68 -8.00 -27.91 23.10
CA GLY A 68 -7.59 -27.59 24.47
C GLY A 68 -6.24 -26.86 24.53
N GLY A 69 -5.80 -26.29 23.40
CA GLY A 69 -4.56 -25.52 23.29
C GLY A 69 -4.72 -24.05 23.61
N HIS A 70 -3.65 -23.28 23.37
CA HIS A 70 -3.63 -21.82 23.51
C HIS A 70 -3.48 -21.13 22.15
N ALA A 71 -4.33 -20.13 21.89
CA ALA A 71 -4.20 -19.26 20.73
C ALA A 71 -3.19 -18.14 21.03
N ALA A 72 -2.02 -18.17 20.39
CA ALA A 72 -0.94 -17.21 20.57
C ALA A 72 -1.13 -15.98 19.68
N VAL A 73 -2.19 -15.21 19.92
CA VAL A 73 -2.52 -13.99 19.17
C VAL A 73 -1.66 -12.81 19.64
N THR A 74 -0.99 -12.12 18.71
CA THR A 74 -0.02 -11.04 19.03
C THR A 74 -0.41 -9.68 18.45
N THR A 75 -1.61 -9.54 17.89
CA THR A 75 -2.10 -8.28 17.32
C THR A 75 -2.42 -7.26 18.42
N ALA A 76 -1.90 -6.04 18.27
CA ALA A 76 -1.97 -4.97 19.28
C ALA A 76 -3.41 -4.65 19.76
N SER A 77 -4.39 -4.68 18.85
CA SER A 77 -5.80 -4.46 19.16
C SER A 77 -6.40 -5.57 20.02
N ASP A 78 -6.08 -6.83 19.77
CA ASP A 78 -6.58 -7.97 20.57
C ASP A 78 -5.90 -8.02 21.95
N THR A 79 -4.60 -7.69 22.03
CA THR A 79 -3.90 -7.63 23.33
C THR A 79 -4.45 -6.55 24.26
N GLN A 80 -5.16 -5.56 23.71
CA GLN A 80 -5.83 -4.50 24.45
C GLN A 80 -7.35 -4.72 24.59
N GLY A 81 -7.90 -5.81 24.02
CA GLY A 81 -9.35 -6.09 24.03
C GLY A 81 -10.19 -5.12 23.20
N LEU A 82 -9.59 -4.37 22.27
CA LEU A 82 -10.28 -3.34 21.49
C LEU A 82 -10.91 -3.93 20.21
N PRO A 83 -12.15 -3.53 19.87
CA PRO A 83 -12.86 -4.05 18.71
C PRO A 83 -12.17 -3.66 17.40
N ALA A 84 -12.09 -4.62 16.48
CA ALA A 84 -11.53 -4.42 15.14
C ALA A 84 -12.53 -3.65 14.25
N LEU A 85 -12.26 -2.37 14.02
CA LEU A 85 -13.15 -1.48 13.26
C LEU A 85 -13.48 -2.02 11.85
N ASP A 86 -12.57 -2.75 11.22
CA ASP A 86 -12.76 -3.35 9.89
C ASP A 86 -13.74 -4.52 9.85
N LEU A 87 -14.09 -5.09 11.01
CA LEU A 87 -15.03 -6.20 11.13
C LEU A 87 -16.42 -5.75 11.61
N LEU A 88 -16.56 -4.50 12.05
CA LEU A 88 -17.84 -3.98 12.56
C LEU A 88 -18.92 -4.04 11.49
N GLY A 89 -20.08 -4.61 11.86
CA GLY A 89 -21.22 -4.75 10.96
C GLY A 89 -21.05 -5.74 9.82
N ARG A 90 -19.90 -6.42 9.68
CA ARG A 90 -19.63 -7.33 8.56
C ARG A 90 -20.60 -8.51 8.53
N ALA A 91 -20.93 -9.08 9.69
CA ALA A 91 -21.93 -10.16 9.81
C ALA A 91 -23.33 -9.69 9.36
N GLU A 92 -23.63 -8.41 9.56
CA GLU A 92 -24.89 -7.78 9.17
C GLU A 92 -24.86 -7.17 7.75
N GLY A 93 -23.81 -7.49 6.98
CA GLY A 93 -23.65 -7.06 5.60
C GLY A 93 -23.26 -5.58 5.41
N TRP A 94 -22.81 -4.89 6.46
CA TRP A 94 -22.37 -3.50 6.35
C TRP A 94 -21.15 -3.40 5.44
N LYS A 95 -21.13 -2.35 4.60
CA LYS A 95 -20.01 -2.04 3.72
C LYS A 95 -19.26 -0.82 4.25
N ILE A 96 -17.94 -0.80 4.09
CA ILE A 96 -17.13 0.38 4.42
C ILE A 96 -16.92 1.18 3.13
N ALA A 97 -17.12 2.50 3.19
CA ALA A 97 -16.85 3.39 2.06
C ALA A 97 -15.35 3.32 1.69
N PRO A 98 -14.99 3.17 0.40
CA PRO A 98 -13.63 2.84 -0.04
C PRO A 98 -12.57 3.90 0.31
N ASP A 99 -13.00 5.14 0.49
CA ASP A 99 -12.24 6.33 0.85
C ASP A 99 -12.16 6.59 2.37
N SER A 100 -12.57 5.62 3.19
CA SER A 100 -12.49 5.69 4.65
C SER A 100 -11.05 5.60 5.18
N ALA A 101 -10.70 6.45 6.15
CA ALA A 101 -9.42 6.46 6.86
C ALA A 101 -9.32 5.39 7.96
N LEU A 102 -9.55 4.13 7.61
CA LEU A 102 -9.59 2.99 8.53
C LEU A 102 -8.30 2.83 9.35
N THR A 103 -7.13 2.93 8.71
CA THR A 103 -5.83 2.80 9.38
C THR A 103 -5.62 3.90 10.42
N HIS A 104 -6.00 5.14 10.08
CA HIS A 104 -5.90 6.29 10.98
C HIS A 104 -6.82 6.13 12.18
N ALA A 105 -8.11 5.84 11.94
CA ALA A 105 -9.08 5.65 13.02
C ALA A 105 -8.69 4.50 13.96
N MET A 106 -8.15 3.41 13.42
CA MET A 106 -7.64 2.30 14.23
C MET A 106 -6.41 2.72 15.06
N GLY A 107 -5.51 3.53 14.49
CA GLY A 107 -4.38 4.10 15.22
C GLY A 107 -4.82 4.97 16.39
N CYS A 108 -5.77 5.89 16.16
CA CYS A 108 -6.35 6.72 17.21
C CYS A 108 -7.00 5.89 18.32
N LEU A 109 -7.74 4.84 17.96
CA LEU A 109 -8.38 3.95 18.93
C LEU A 109 -7.36 3.24 19.83
N VAL A 110 -6.30 2.67 19.24
CA VAL A 110 -5.21 1.97 19.97
C VAL A 110 -4.40 2.93 20.84
N ASN A 111 -4.22 4.18 20.39
CA ASN A 111 -3.50 5.21 21.15
C ASN A 111 -4.35 5.85 22.26
N GLY A 112 -5.63 5.49 22.38
CA GLY A 112 -6.54 6.09 23.35
C GLY A 112 -6.86 7.55 23.04
N GLU A 113 -6.84 7.95 21.78
CA GLU A 113 -7.26 9.28 21.35
C GLU A 113 -8.80 9.37 21.29
N SER A 114 -9.33 10.59 21.25
CA SER A 114 -10.77 10.85 21.23
C SER A 114 -11.39 10.53 19.87
N LEU A 115 -12.42 9.69 19.85
CA LEU A 115 -13.19 9.32 18.67
C LEU A 115 -14.63 9.85 18.76
N GLY A 116 -15.11 10.47 17.69
CA GLY A 116 -16.52 10.85 17.55
C GLY A 116 -17.30 9.79 16.77
N CYS A 117 -18.53 9.47 17.17
CA CYS A 117 -19.39 8.51 16.47
C CYS A 117 -20.73 9.13 16.09
N TYR A 118 -21.04 9.19 14.80
CA TYR A 118 -22.34 9.58 14.29
C TYR A 118 -23.06 8.37 13.71
N VAL A 119 -24.31 8.17 14.12
CA VAL A 119 -25.22 7.19 13.53
C VAL A 119 -26.45 7.94 13.05
N ASP A 120 -26.82 7.74 11.79
CA ASP A 120 -27.98 8.37 11.19
C ASP A 120 -29.23 8.11 12.06
N PRO A 121 -30.03 9.14 12.40
CA PRO A 121 -31.19 8.98 13.29
C PRO A 121 -32.21 7.94 12.83
N ALA A 122 -32.29 7.66 11.52
CA ALA A 122 -33.17 6.61 10.99
C ALA A 122 -32.68 5.17 11.31
N LEU A 123 -31.45 5.03 11.84
CA LEU A 123 -30.76 3.77 12.12
C LEU A 123 -30.60 3.55 13.64
N ALA A 124 -31.65 3.80 14.41
CA ALA A 124 -31.64 3.68 15.88
C ALA A 124 -31.19 2.28 16.35
N ALA A 125 -31.65 1.21 15.68
CA ALA A 125 -31.25 -0.16 16.02
C ALA A 125 -29.75 -0.40 15.82
N GLN A 126 -29.17 0.12 14.74
CA GLN A 126 -27.73 0.05 14.49
C GLN A 126 -26.93 0.89 15.49
N ARG A 127 -27.51 1.98 16.01
CA ARG A 127 -26.87 2.78 17.07
C ARG A 127 -26.73 1.96 18.35
N ASP A 128 -27.79 1.27 18.76
CA ASP A 128 -27.76 0.41 19.95
C ASP A 128 -26.78 -0.75 19.77
N GLN A 129 -26.81 -1.40 18.60
CA GLN A 129 -25.89 -2.49 18.26
C GLN A 129 -24.42 -2.02 18.24
N LEU A 130 -24.14 -0.85 17.68
CA LEU A 130 -22.80 -0.29 17.64
C LEU A 130 -22.32 0.13 19.05
N ALA A 131 -23.22 0.65 19.89
CA ALA A 131 -22.90 0.99 21.27
C ALA A 131 -22.52 -0.26 22.09
N GLU A 132 -23.20 -1.39 21.85
CA GLU A 132 -22.83 -2.68 22.45
C GLU A 132 -21.45 -3.15 21.98
N TRP A 133 -21.21 -3.15 20.66
CA TRP A 133 -19.94 -3.57 20.07
C TRP A 133 -18.74 -2.71 20.47
N LEU A 134 -18.97 -1.43 20.76
CA LEU A 134 -17.94 -0.46 21.14
C LEU A 134 -17.98 -0.13 22.64
N SER A 135 -18.67 -0.93 23.45
CA SER A 135 -18.80 -0.70 24.90
C SER A 135 -17.47 -0.67 25.64
N ASP A 136 -16.48 -1.42 25.14
CA ASP A 136 -15.12 -1.48 25.69
C ASP A 136 -14.19 -0.35 25.19
N CYS A 137 -14.69 0.60 24.39
CA CYS A 137 -13.92 1.73 23.88
C CYS A 137 -14.05 2.95 24.81
N PRO A 138 -13.05 3.26 25.67
CA PRO A 138 -13.19 4.28 26.71
C PRO A 138 -13.26 5.72 26.17
N ASN A 139 -12.83 5.97 24.92
CA ASN A 139 -12.66 7.31 24.36
C ASN A 139 -13.59 7.57 23.16
N LEU A 140 -14.73 6.88 23.09
CA LEU A 140 -15.74 7.07 22.05
C LEU A 140 -16.89 7.97 22.54
N THR A 141 -17.19 9.03 21.81
CA THR A 141 -18.35 9.90 22.09
C THR A 141 -19.35 9.86 20.95
N PHE A 142 -20.60 9.52 21.25
CA PHE A 142 -21.67 9.62 20.27
C PHE A 142 -22.13 11.07 20.10
N VAL A 143 -22.22 11.52 18.86
CA VAL A 143 -22.74 12.84 18.48
C VAL A 143 -24.13 12.71 17.85
N GLU A 144 -24.89 13.80 17.86
CA GLU A 144 -26.24 13.85 17.28
C GLU A 144 -26.22 14.36 15.85
N GLN A 145 -25.30 15.28 15.54
CA GLN A 145 -25.15 15.88 14.22
C GLN A 145 -23.80 15.52 13.62
N PRO A 146 -23.73 15.17 12.32
CA PRO A 146 -22.47 14.75 11.71
C PRO A 146 -21.44 15.89 11.68
N GLU A 147 -21.88 17.16 11.67
CA GLU A 147 -21.03 18.36 11.69
C GLU A 147 -20.13 18.43 12.94
N GLN A 148 -20.59 17.88 14.07
CA GLN A 148 -19.82 17.83 15.31
C GLN A 148 -18.54 17.01 15.17
N LEU A 149 -18.49 16.06 14.23
CA LEU A 149 -17.29 15.25 13.96
C LEU A 149 -16.16 16.08 13.34
N LEU A 150 -16.44 17.27 12.81
CA LEU A 150 -15.42 18.18 12.28
C LEU A 150 -14.64 18.87 13.41
N GLU A 151 -15.15 18.87 14.64
CA GLU A 151 -14.51 19.53 15.77
C GLU A 151 -13.10 18.97 16.01
N PRO A 152 -12.11 19.82 16.35
CA PRO A 152 -10.75 19.39 16.66
C PRO A 152 -10.64 18.45 17.86
N ALA A 153 -11.69 18.36 18.69
CA ALA A 153 -11.75 17.47 19.85
C ALA A 153 -11.77 15.98 19.46
N TYR A 154 -12.09 15.64 18.20
CA TYR A 154 -12.11 14.28 17.69
C TYR A 154 -10.96 14.04 16.72
N SER A 155 -9.99 13.22 17.14
CA SER A 155 -8.83 12.80 16.34
C SER A 155 -9.24 11.89 15.18
N ALA A 156 -10.30 11.10 15.36
CA ALA A 156 -10.90 10.27 14.32
C ALA A 156 -12.42 10.18 14.49
N ALA A 157 -13.12 9.70 13.47
CA ALA A 157 -14.57 9.57 13.51
C ALA A 157 -15.10 8.25 12.93
N LEU A 158 -16.21 7.76 13.47
CA LEU A 158 -16.99 6.65 12.95
C LEU A 158 -18.35 7.19 12.48
N LEU A 159 -18.73 6.91 11.24
CA LEU A 159 -20.02 7.30 10.68
C LEU A 159 -20.78 6.05 10.26
N VAL A 160 -22.04 5.93 10.67
CA VAL A 160 -22.95 4.89 10.18
C VAL A 160 -24.14 5.57 9.52
N SER A 161 -24.24 5.49 8.19
CA SER A 161 -25.35 6.11 7.47
C SER A 161 -25.69 5.37 6.19
N HIS A 162 -26.98 5.36 5.87
CA HIS A 162 -27.50 4.91 4.58
C HIS A 162 -27.54 6.05 3.54
N ARG A 163 -27.11 7.26 3.92
CA ARG A 163 -27.04 8.47 3.10
C ARG A 163 -25.61 8.73 2.64
N THR A 164 -25.47 9.46 1.54
CA THR A 164 -24.15 9.81 0.97
C THR A 164 -23.44 10.91 1.78
N LEU A 165 -24.19 11.72 2.55
CA LEU A 165 -23.65 12.82 3.37
C LEU A 165 -22.73 13.76 2.58
N ALA A 166 -23.11 14.08 1.32
CA ALA A 166 -22.25 14.75 0.34
C ALA A 166 -21.65 16.09 0.81
N ALA A 167 -22.33 16.82 1.69
CA ALA A 167 -21.85 18.08 2.23
C ALA A 167 -20.68 17.94 3.21
N ILE A 168 -20.57 16.80 3.91
CA ILE A 168 -19.63 16.62 5.03
C ILE A 168 -18.63 15.49 4.81
N TRP A 169 -19.00 14.44 4.08
CA TRP A 169 -18.11 13.30 3.84
C TRP A 169 -16.74 13.69 3.26
N PRO A 170 -16.64 14.57 2.25
CA PRO A 170 -15.34 14.99 1.70
C PRO A 170 -14.42 15.67 2.73
N MET A 171 -14.99 16.28 3.77
CA MET A 171 -14.25 16.95 4.84
C MET A 171 -13.80 15.96 5.93
N LEU A 172 -14.50 14.84 6.10
CA LEU A 172 -14.24 13.83 7.12
C LEU A 172 -13.42 12.63 6.62
N GLN A 173 -13.45 12.33 5.32
CA GLN A 173 -12.86 11.11 4.72
C GLN A 173 -11.40 10.86 5.15
N ALA A 174 -10.61 11.92 5.38
CA ALA A 174 -9.20 11.83 5.78
C ALA A 174 -8.99 11.33 7.23
N LYS A 175 -10.02 11.41 8.09
CA LYS A 175 -9.95 11.00 9.51
C LYS A 175 -11.09 10.06 9.94
N ALA A 176 -11.98 9.68 9.05
CA ALA A 176 -13.21 8.99 9.39
C ALA A 176 -13.42 7.66 8.66
N VAL A 177 -14.14 6.75 9.32
CA VAL A 177 -14.61 5.49 8.75
C VAL A 177 -16.12 5.57 8.56
N CYS A 178 -16.60 5.41 7.31
CA CYS A 178 -18.02 5.40 7.01
C CYS A 178 -18.50 3.96 6.72
N TYR A 179 -19.41 3.50 7.57
CA TYR A 179 -20.14 2.24 7.42
C TYR A 179 -21.51 2.52 6.79
N VAL A 180 -21.85 1.67 5.83
CA VAL A 180 -23.06 1.76 5.02
C VAL A 180 -23.88 0.48 5.23
N PRO A 181 -24.89 0.52 6.13
CA PRO A 181 -25.77 -0.63 6.36
C PRO A 181 -26.71 -0.91 5.18
N PRO A 182 -26.95 -2.19 4.82
CA PRO A 182 -27.87 -2.56 3.76
C PRO A 182 -29.33 -2.53 4.27
N VAL A 183 -29.93 -1.34 4.31
CA VAL A 183 -31.28 -1.13 4.86
C VAL A 183 -32.34 -0.76 3.82
N LEU A 184 -31.94 -0.53 2.57
CA LEU A 184 -32.84 -0.08 1.50
C LEU A 184 -33.28 -1.25 0.62
N VAL A 185 -34.56 -1.27 0.26
CA VAL A 185 -35.12 -2.18 -0.74
C VAL A 185 -35.67 -1.36 -1.89
N ALA A 186 -35.19 -1.63 -3.10
CA ALA A 186 -35.65 -0.97 -4.30
C ALA A 186 -36.68 -1.83 -5.03
N GLY A 187 -37.92 -1.35 -5.09
CA GLY A 187 -38.98 -1.96 -5.87
C GLY A 187 -38.94 -1.49 -7.31
N LEU A 188 -38.87 -2.45 -8.24
CA LEU A 188 -38.71 -2.19 -9.67
C LEU A 188 -39.87 -2.75 -10.47
N GLY A 189 -40.39 -1.93 -11.38
CA GLY A 189 -41.32 -2.37 -12.41
C GLY A 189 -40.93 -1.83 -13.78
N CYS A 190 -40.71 -2.69 -14.77
CA CYS A 190 -40.34 -2.28 -16.13
C CYS A 190 -41.19 -2.93 -17.21
N ARG A 191 -41.05 -2.47 -18.46
CA ARG A 191 -41.49 -3.21 -19.66
C ARG A 191 -40.54 -4.40 -19.89
N ARG A 192 -40.95 -5.38 -20.71
CA ARG A 192 -40.05 -6.48 -21.08
C ARG A 192 -38.94 -6.00 -22.01
N GLY A 193 -37.75 -6.58 -21.85
CA GLY A 193 -36.55 -6.26 -22.63
C GLY A 193 -35.88 -4.95 -22.22
N VAL A 194 -36.09 -4.45 -20.99
CA VAL A 194 -35.41 -3.23 -20.54
C VAL A 194 -33.99 -3.58 -20.11
N PRO A 195 -32.95 -2.96 -20.70
CA PRO A 195 -31.56 -3.22 -20.33
C PRO A 195 -31.22 -2.88 -18.87
N ALA A 196 -30.25 -3.60 -18.30
CA ALA A 196 -29.87 -3.44 -16.89
C ALA A 196 -29.23 -2.08 -16.58
N ASP A 197 -28.51 -1.49 -17.54
CA ASP A 197 -27.93 -0.15 -17.47
C ASP A 197 -29.01 0.95 -17.37
N GLU A 198 -30.11 0.83 -18.11
CA GLU A 198 -31.23 1.77 -17.98
C GLU A 198 -31.94 1.65 -16.63
N LEU A 199 -32.14 0.41 -16.14
CA LEU A 199 -32.71 0.19 -14.80
C LEU A 199 -31.77 0.70 -13.70
N GLY A 200 -30.46 0.49 -13.86
CA GLY A 200 -29.43 1.01 -12.98
C GLY A 200 -29.41 2.54 -12.94
N ALA A 201 -29.40 3.20 -14.10
CA ALA A 201 -29.42 4.66 -14.19
C ALA A 201 -30.69 5.28 -13.56
N ALA A 202 -31.85 4.64 -13.75
CA ALA A 202 -33.10 5.06 -13.12
C ALA A 202 -33.03 4.95 -11.58
N LEU A 203 -32.48 3.84 -11.08
CA LEU A 203 -32.28 3.61 -9.65
C LEU A 203 -31.27 4.59 -9.04
N GLU A 204 -30.13 4.80 -9.69
CA GLU A 204 -29.10 5.76 -9.28
C GLU A 204 -29.66 7.19 -9.24
N THR A 205 -30.46 7.58 -10.22
CA THR A 205 -31.14 8.90 -10.24
C THR A 205 -32.08 9.06 -9.05
N VAL A 206 -32.89 8.04 -8.75
CA VAL A 206 -33.85 8.08 -7.63
C VAL A 206 -33.15 8.19 -6.28
N LEU A 207 -32.06 7.43 -6.09
CA LEU A 207 -31.28 7.45 -4.85
C LEU A 207 -30.47 8.74 -4.72
N GLY A 208 -29.84 9.19 -5.81
CA GLY A 208 -29.03 10.40 -5.86
C GLY A 208 -29.84 11.65 -5.51
N ASP A 209 -31.02 11.83 -6.12
CA ASP A 209 -31.90 12.98 -5.85
C ASP A 209 -32.38 13.01 -4.38
N ALA A 210 -32.47 11.86 -3.73
CA ALA A 210 -32.84 11.73 -2.32
C ALA A 210 -31.66 11.69 -1.34
N GLY A 211 -30.42 11.73 -1.86
CA GLY A 211 -29.19 11.68 -1.08
C GLY A 211 -28.89 10.32 -0.42
N PHE A 212 -29.44 9.23 -0.95
CA PHE A 212 -29.19 7.87 -0.46
C PHE A 212 -27.94 7.27 -1.11
N ASN A 213 -27.20 6.49 -0.32
CA ASN A 213 -26.04 5.77 -0.81
C ASN A 213 -26.48 4.46 -1.49
N PRO A 214 -26.14 4.21 -2.78
CA PRO A 214 -26.49 2.98 -3.49
C PRO A 214 -25.97 1.70 -2.81
N ALA A 215 -24.86 1.78 -2.07
CA ALA A 215 -24.33 0.64 -1.35
C ALA A 215 -25.24 0.16 -0.20
N SER A 216 -26.21 0.98 0.22
CA SER A 216 -27.23 0.65 1.24
C SER A 216 -28.36 -0.23 0.71
N ILE A 217 -28.38 -0.57 -0.58
CA ILE A 217 -29.38 -1.48 -1.15
C ILE A 217 -29.11 -2.90 -0.66
N ALA A 218 -30.11 -3.48 -0.02
CA ALA A 218 -30.10 -4.84 0.50
C ALA A 218 -30.73 -5.85 -0.46
N ALA A 219 -31.73 -5.41 -1.23
CA ALA A 219 -32.44 -6.25 -2.19
C ALA A 219 -33.13 -5.41 -3.26
N LEU A 220 -33.33 -6.02 -4.43
CA LEU A 220 -34.28 -5.55 -5.43
C LEU A 220 -35.58 -6.35 -5.28
N ALA A 221 -36.74 -5.73 -5.51
CA ALA A 221 -38.03 -6.38 -5.38
C ALA A 221 -38.86 -6.20 -6.66
N THR A 222 -39.43 -7.29 -7.18
CA THR A 222 -40.38 -7.24 -8.31
C THR A 222 -41.43 -8.34 -8.21
N VAL A 223 -42.42 -8.31 -9.09
CA VAL A 223 -43.52 -9.29 -9.11
C VAL A 223 -43.17 -10.53 -9.96
N GLU A 224 -43.77 -11.67 -9.64
CA GLU A 224 -43.56 -12.96 -10.34
C GLU A 224 -43.65 -12.91 -11.87
N GLN A 225 -44.54 -12.07 -12.44
CA GLN A 225 -44.65 -11.93 -13.91
C GLN A 225 -43.42 -11.31 -14.57
N LYS A 226 -42.49 -10.79 -13.76
CA LYS A 226 -41.21 -10.17 -14.16
C LYS A 226 -40.01 -10.87 -13.52
N ALA A 227 -40.20 -12.04 -12.92
CA ALA A 227 -39.11 -12.81 -12.33
C ALA A 227 -38.07 -13.28 -13.37
N ASP A 228 -38.51 -13.44 -14.63
CA ASP A 228 -37.69 -13.87 -15.76
C ASP A 228 -37.10 -12.70 -16.57
N GLU A 229 -37.24 -11.46 -16.11
CA GLU A 229 -36.78 -10.28 -16.85
C GLU A 229 -35.23 -10.18 -16.82
N PRO A 230 -34.54 -10.33 -17.97
CA PRO A 230 -33.08 -10.40 -17.98
C PRO A 230 -32.39 -9.15 -17.42
N GLY A 231 -32.97 -7.97 -17.66
CA GLY A 231 -32.43 -6.70 -17.16
C GLY A 231 -32.45 -6.59 -15.63
N MET A 232 -33.51 -7.10 -14.98
CA MET A 232 -33.61 -7.09 -13.51
C MET A 232 -32.64 -8.07 -12.86
N ILE A 233 -32.50 -9.26 -13.45
CA ILE A 233 -31.56 -10.28 -13.00
C ILE A 233 -30.12 -9.75 -13.13
N ALA A 234 -29.77 -9.17 -14.28
CA ALA A 234 -28.45 -8.61 -14.53
C ALA A 234 -28.15 -7.41 -13.61
N LEU A 235 -29.15 -6.55 -13.31
CA LEU A 235 -28.98 -5.46 -12.33
C LEU A 235 -28.78 -5.99 -10.90
N ALA A 236 -29.52 -7.01 -10.48
CA ALA A 236 -29.34 -7.63 -9.17
C ALA A 236 -27.92 -8.22 -9.03
N GLN A 237 -27.44 -8.90 -10.08
CA GLN A 237 -26.09 -9.44 -10.15
C GLN A 237 -25.01 -8.35 -10.12
N SER A 238 -25.20 -7.24 -10.84
CA SER A 238 -24.22 -6.15 -10.87
C SER A 238 -24.11 -5.42 -9.52
N LEU A 239 -25.21 -5.28 -8.80
CA LEU A 239 -25.25 -4.71 -7.44
C LEU A 239 -24.81 -5.71 -6.36
N GLY A 240 -24.76 -7.01 -6.68
CA GLY A 240 -24.44 -8.08 -5.74
C GLY A 240 -25.52 -8.27 -4.67
N VAL A 241 -26.79 -8.04 -5.00
CA VAL A 241 -27.93 -8.13 -4.08
C VAL A 241 -28.98 -9.11 -4.60
N PRO A 242 -29.77 -9.76 -3.74
CA PRO A 242 -30.84 -10.66 -4.20
C PRO A 242 -31.96 -9.90 -4.92
N LEU A 243 -32.52 -10.54 -5.95
CA LEU A 243 -33.79 -10.17 -6.56
C LEU A 243 -34.92 -10.96 -5.88
N GLN A 244 -35.74 -10.27 -5.09
CA GLN A 244 -36.87 -10.85 -4.36
C GLN A 244 -38.13 -10.79 -5.21
N ILE A 245 -38.75 -11.95 -5.40
CA ILE A 245 -39.95 -12.11 -6.21
C ILE A 245 -41.17 -12.18 -5.29
N VAL A 246 -42.08 -11.23 -5.47
CA VAL A 246 -43.36 -11.20 -4.75
C VAL A 246 -44.49 -11.75 -5.63
N THR A 247 -45.35 -12.56 -5.04
CA THR A 247 -46.51 -13.14 -5.72
C THR A 247 -47.65 -12.13 -5.82
N ALA A 248 -48.53 -12.28 -6.81
CA ALA A 248 -49.74 -11.45 -6.92
C ALA A 248 -50.62 -11.53 -5.67
N ALA A 249 -50.70 -12.71 -5.02
CA ALA A 249 -51.45 -12.90 -3.78
C ALA A 249 -50.89 -12.09 -2.61
N GLN A 250 -49.56 -12.03 -2.47
CA GLN A 250 -48.90 -11.20 -1.45
C GLN A 250 -49.17 -9.70 -1.67
N LEU A 251 -49.18 -9.25 -2.93
CA LEU A 251 -49.48 -7.86 -3.29
C LEU A 251 -50.96 -7.48 -3.08
N ALA A 252 -51.88 -8.44 -3.21
CA ALA A 252 -53.32 -8.23 -2.99
C ALA A 252 -53.69 -8.08 -1.51
N ASN A 253 -52.89 -8.65 -0.60
CA ASN A 253 -53.11 -8.54 0.85
C ASN A 253 -52.72 -7.18 1.45
N LEU A 254 -52.12 -6.29 0.65
CA LEU A 254 -51.74 -4.95 1.08
C LEU A 254 -52.89 -3.95 0.81
N ASP A 255 -53.19 -3.10 1.79
CA ASP A 255 -54.19 -2.04 1.67
C ASP A 255 -53.89 -1.12 0.47
N PRO A 256 -54.74 -1.11 -0.58
CA PRO A 256 -54.52 -0.31 -1.77
C PRO A 256 -54.49 1.19 -1.51
N ALA A 257 -55.14 1.67 -0.45
CA ALA A 257 -55.23 3.09 -0.11
C ALA A 257 -53.89 3.70 0.35
N ARG A 258 -52.90 2.86 0.68
CA ARG A 258 -51.57 3.28 1.12
C ARG A 258 -50.58 3.56 -0.01
N PHE A 259 -50.98 3.35 -1.28
CA PHE A 259 -50.06 3.35 -2.41
C PHE A 259 -50.58 4.17 -3.59
N SER A 260 -49.65 4.68 -4.40
CA SER A 260 -49.97 5.51 -5.56
C SER A 260 -50.66 4.68 -6.66
N PRO A 261 -51.72 5.19 -7.32
CA PRO A 261 -52.33 4.51 -8.46
C PRO A 261 -51.32 4.28 -9.59
N SER A 262 -51.44 3.17 -10.33
CA SER A 262 -50.56 2.87 -11.47
C SER A 262 -51.34 2.74 -12.77
N ALA A 263 -50.78 3.17 -13.89
CA ALA A 263 -51.32 2.92 -15.24
C ALA A 263 -51.45 1.42 -15.61
N ALA A 264 -50.92 0.50 -14.78
CA ALA A 264 -51.05 -0.96 -14.96
C ALA A 264 -52.45 -1.51 -14.59
N THR A 265 -53.37 -0.69 -14.10
CA THR A 265 -54.79 -1.08 -13.91
C THR A 265 -55.50 -1.45 -15.21
N ALA A 266 -54.94 -1.15 -16.39
CA ALA A 266 -55.57 -1.47 -17.67
C ALA A 266 -55.35 -2.91 -18.18
N HIS A 267 -54.35 -3.66 -17.67
CA HIS A 267 -53.98 -4.97 -18.23
C HIS A 267 -53.72 -6.10 -17.23
N LEU A 268 -53.57 -5.83 -15.93
CA LEU A 268 -53.16 -6.84 -14.94
C LEU A 268 -54.02 -6.93 -13.68
N ASP A 269 -55.09 -6.13 -13.53
CA ASP A 269 -55.92 -6.06 -12.30
C ASP A 269 -55.11 -5.91 -10.98
N LEU A 270 -53.85 -5.44 -11.05
CA LEU A 270 -52.96 -5.29 -9.91
C LEU A 270 -52.46 -3.84 -9.82
N PRO A 271 -52.83 -3.07 -8.78
CA PRO A 271 -52.36 -1.70 -8.61
C PRO A 271 -50.90 -1.69 -8.11
N GLY A 272 -50.03 -0.88 -8.75
CA GLY A 272 -48.78 -0.37 -8.17
C GLY A 272 -47.74 -1.40 -7.70
N VAL A 273 -47.09 -2.12 -8.63
CA VAL A 273 -46.10 -3.16 -8.31
C VAL A 273 -44.87 -2.65 -7.54
N ALA A 274 -44.27 -1.52 -7.96
CA ALA A 274 -42.97 -1.08 -7.43
C ALA A 274 -43.01 -0.74 -5.92
N GLU A 275 -43.93 0.11 -5.47
CA GLU A 275 -44.02 0.52 -4.05
C GLU A 275 -44.35 -0.67 -3.14
N ARG A 276 -45.32 -1.49 -3.56
CA ARG A 276 -45.78 -2.64 -2.77
C ARG A 276 -44.72 -3.73 -2.67
N ALA A 277 -44.01 -4.01 -3.76
CA ALA A 277 -42.90 -4.95 -3.73
C ALA A 277 -41.78 -4.45 -2.80
N ALA A 278 -41.43 -3.16 -2.86
CA ALA A 278 -40.44 -2.56 -1.98
C ALA A 278 -40.82 -2.69 -0.50
N VAL A 279 -42.06 -2.33 -0.14
CA VAL A 279 -42.56 -2.37 1.25
C VAL A 279 -42.72 -3.80 1.75
N LEU A 280 -43.21 -4.73 0.93
CA LEU A 280 -43.41 -6.11 1.34
C LEU A 280 -42.08 -6.82 1.59
N VAL A 281 -41.09 -6.60 0.72
CA VAL A 281 -39.76 -7.20 0.87
C VAL A 281 -38.96 -6.53 1.98
N SER A 282 -39.07 -5.21 2.16
CA SER A 282 -38.41 -4.55 3.29
C SER A 282 -39.02 -4.96 4.63
N GLY A 283 -40.35 -5.15 4.68
CA GLY A 283 -41.09 -5.25 5.94
C GLY A 283 -41.16 -3.93 6.71
N GLY A 284 -40.75 -2.82 6.08
CA GLY A 284 -40.65 -1.50 6.69
C GLY A 284 -41.49 -0.44 5.97
N SER A 285 -41.07 0.83 6.04
CA SER A 285 -41.83 1.96 5.50
C SER A 285 -41.33 2.39 4.12
N LEU A 286 -42.26 2.92 3.31
CA LEU A 286 -41.93 3.52 2.01
C LEU A 286 -41.21 4.86 2.25
N LEU A 287 -40.00 5.00 1.70
CA LEU A 287 -39.22 6.23 1.79
C LEU A 287 -39.37 7.11 0.56
N LEU A 288 -39.33 6.50 -0.63
CA LEU A 288 -39.49 7.18 -1.90
C LEU A 288 -40.68 6.57 -2.65
N PRO A 289 -41.72 7.36 -2.97
CA PRO A 289 -42.83 6.91 -3.79
C PRO A 289 -42.36 6.60 -5.22
N LYS A 290 -43.21 5.92 -5.98
CA LYS A 290 -42.89 5.49 -7.34
C LYS A 290 -42.54 6.68 -8.23
N ARG A 291 -41.32 6.71 -8.73
CA ARG A 291 -40.93 7.58 -9.85
C ARG A 291 -41.02 6.80 -11.15
N ALA A 292 -41.69 7.39 -12.14
CA ALA A 292 -41.81 6.81 -13.47
C ALA A 292 -40.72 7.36 -14.40
N PHE A 293 -40.12 6.45 -15.14
CA PHE A 293 -39.22 6.71 -16.27
C PHE A 293 -39.85 6.14 -17.54
N THR A 294 -39.22 6.36 -18.69
CA THR A 294 -39.76 5.99 -20.02
C THR A 294 -40.19 4.52 -20.10
N ARG A 295 -39.39 3.60 -19.54
CA ARG A 295 -39.65 2.15 -19.61
C ARG A 295 -39.64 1.43 -18.26
N CYS A 296 -39.42 2.16 -17.16
CA CYS A 296 -39.36 1.57 -15.82
C CYS A 296 -39.93 2.49 -14.73
N THR A 297 -40.11 1.93 -13.56
CA THR A 297 -40.60 2.58 -12.36
C THR A 297 -39.79 2.09 -11.18
N VAL A 298 -39.39 3.01 -10.32
CA VAL A 298 -38.56 2.74 -9.15
C VAL A 298 -39.26 3.32 -7.92
N ALA A 299 -39.32 2.54 -6.84
CA ALA A 299 -39.72 2.98 -5.52
C ALA A 299 -38.71 2.44 -4.50
N VAL A 300 -38.56 3.12 -3.35
CA VAL A 300 -37.60 2.70 -2.32
C VAL A 300 -38.30 2.65 -0.98
N ALA A 301 -38.18 1.51 -0.30
CA ALA A 301 -38.58 1.33 1.08
C ALA A 301 -37.34 1.04 1.93
N ALA A 302 -37.46 1.26 3.24
CA ALA A 302 -36.38 0.91 4.16
C ALA A 302 -36.90 0.08 5.33
N ASN A 303 -36.05 -0.82 5.78
CA ASN A 303 -36.20 -1.45 7.08
C ASN A 303 -34.89 -1.25 7.85
N PRO A 304 -34.92 -0.51 8.98
CA PRO A 304 -33.75 -0.33 9.82
C PRO A 304 -33.38 -1.61 10.58
N GLN A 305 -34.12 -2.72 10.48
CA GLN A 305 -33.69 -4.02 10.98
C GLN A 305 -33.05 -4.87 9.88
N PRO A 306 -32.05 -5.72 10.20
CA PRO A 306 -31.45 -6.63 9.23
C PRO A 306 -32.51 -7.51 8.58
N LEU A 307 -32.50 -7.57 7.24
CA LEU A 307 -33.41 -8.42 6.48
C LEU A 307 -33.11 -9.89 6.77
N SER A 308 -34.06 -10.57 7.43
CA SER A 308 -34.01 -12.03 7.60
C SER A 308 -34.36 -12.70 6.26
N LEU A 309 -33.35 -12.92 5.42
CA LEU A 309 -33.52 -13.61 4.15
C LEU A 309 -33.65 -15.12 4.40
N PRO A 310 -34.69 -15.81 3.89
CA PRO A 310 -34.75 -17.26 3.94
C PRO A 310 -33.65 -17.84 3.04
N GLY A 311 -32.68 -18.58 3.60
CA GLY A 311 -31.76 -19.43 2.82
C GLY A 311 -30.25 -19.20 2.98
N SER A 312 -29.76 -18.54 4.03
CA SER A 312 -28.31 -18.44 4.32
C SER A 312 -27.80 -19.57 5.22
N ALA A 313 -28.13 -20.82 4.89
CA ALA A 313 -27.49 -22.00 5.46
C ALA A 313 -27.21 -23.02 4.34
N GLU A 314 -25.97 -23.52 4.32
CA GLU A 314 -25.44 -24.59 3.46
C GLU A 314 -25.07 -24.17 2.03
N ALA A 315 -23.81 -23.74 1.89
CA ALA A 315 -23.07 -23.80 0.62
C ALA A 315 -22.91 -25.28 0.21
N ALA A 316 -23.93 -25.84 -0.42
CA ALA A 316 -23.85 -27.08 -1.15
C ALA A 316 -23.03 -26.86 -2.43
N SER A 317 -22.01 -27.70 -2.59
CA SER A 317 -21.18 -27.86 -3.77
C SER A 317 -21.99 -27.95 -5.07
N CYS A 318 -21.75 -27.03 -6.01
CA CYS A 318 -22.19 -27.17 -7.40
C CYS A 318 -20.96 -27.21 -8.32
N GLU A 319 -20.43 -28.43 -8.50
CA GLU A 319 -19.74 -28.79 -9.73
C GLU A 319 -20.78 -28.98 -10.85
N ASN A 320 -20.38 -28.62 -12.08
CA ASN A 320 -21.05 -28.88 -13.36
C ASN A 320 -22.27 -28.03 -13.73
N LEU A 321 -22.03 -26.98 -14.53
CA LEU A 321 -22.96 -26.51 -15.57
C LEU A 321 -22.14 -26.15 -16.85
N PRO A 322 -22.61 -26.54 -18.06
CA PRO A 322 -21.87 -26.46 -19.32
C PRO A 322 -21.82 -25.04 -19.92
N PRO A 323 -20.89 -24.75 -20.85
CA PRO A 323 -20.82 -23.45 -21.50
C PRO A 323 -22.01 -23.25 -22.46
N SER A 324 -22.77 -22.18 -22.24
CA SER A 324 -23.86 -21.78 -23.14
C SER A 324 -23.36 -20.99 -24.36
N PRO A 325 -24.10 -21.01 -25.48
CA PRO A 325 -23.59 -20.68 -26.81
C PRO A 325 -23.70 -19.19 -27.17
N ILE A 326 -22.85 -18.78 -28.11
CA ILE A 326 -22.85 -17.47 -28.77
C ILE A 326 -24.08 -17.36 -29.69
N PRO A 327 -24.94 -16.33 -29.59
CA PRO A 327 -25.97 -16.08 -30.59
C PRO A 327 -25.40 -15.29 -31.78
N GLY A 328 -25.70 -15.78 -32.98
CA GLY A 328 -25.36 -15.16 -34.26
C GLY A 328 -26.24 -13.97 -34.64
N GLU A 329 -25.78 -13.30 -35.69
CA GLU A 329 -26.30 -12.08 -36.30
C GLU A 329 -27.70 -12.24 -36.92
N GLY A 330 -28.46 -11.14 -36.88
CA GLY A 330 -29.68 -10.90 -37.66
C GLY A 330 -30.19 -9.48 -37.38
N GLY A 331 -29.84 -8.53 -38.23
CA GLY A 331 -30.03 -7.09 -38.01
C GLY A 331 -31.37 -6.49 -38.45
N GLN A 332 -31.67 -5.29 -37.92
CA GLN A 332 -31.86 -4.01 -38.62
C GLN A 332 -32.84 -3.09 -37.87
N GLY A 333 -32.41 -1.84 -37.63
CA GLY A 333 -33.25 -0.73 -37.15
C GLY A 333 -32.47 0.27 -36.27
N ASP A 334 -31.86 1.28 -36.89
CA ASP A 334 -30.89 2.24 -36.34
C ASP A 334 -31.40 3.16 -35.22
N GLU A 335 -30.69 3.15 -34.08
CA GLU A 335 -30.26 4.34 -33.31
C GLU A 335 -28.89 4.03 -32.68
N VAL A 336 -27.84 4.71 -33.15
CA VAL A 336 -26.42 4.36 -32.90
C VAL A 336 -25.99 4.65 -31.46
N GLN A 337 -26.02 3.64 -30.58
CA GLN A 337 -25.25 3.64 -29.34
C GLN A 337 -23.76 3.46 -29.66
N HIS A 338 -22.98 4.54 -29.59
CA HIS A 338 -21.51 4.44 -29.69
C HIS A 338 -20.96 3.74 -28.45
N ASN A 339 -20.67 2.44 -28.58
CA ASN A 339 -19.81 1.72 -27.64
C ASN A 339 -18.45 2.46 -27.62
N PRO A 340 -17.97 2.99 -26.48
CA PRO A 340 -16.69 3.69 -26.46
C PRO A 340 -15.58 2.72 -26.82
N GLY A 341 -14.83 3.02 -27.89
CA GLY A 341 -13.76 2.13 -28.32
C GLY A 341 -12.65 2.02 -27.29
N HIS A 342 -11.85 0.98 -27.44
CA HIS A 342 -10.84 0.57 -26.47
C HIS A 342 -9.48 0.53 -27.13
N LEU A 343 -8.53 1.31 -26.61
CA LEU A 343 -7.13 1.27 -26.99
C LEU A 343 -6.32 0.47 -25.95
N THR A 344 -5.88 -0.72 -26.32
CA THR A 344 -4.99 -1.55 -25.51
C THR A 344 -3.56 -1.41 -26.02
N LEU A 345 -2.66 -0.97 -25.15
CA LEU A 345 -1.23 -0.87 -25.39
C LEU A 345 -0.59 -2.21 -25.01
N VAL A 346 -0.17 -2.97 -26.02
CA VAL A 346 0.26 -4.36 -25.89
C VAL A 346 1.77 -4.48 -25.97
N SER A 347 2.36 -5.04 -24.90
CA SER A 347 3.79 -5.35 -24.82
C SER A 347 4.07 -6.76 -25.34
N LEU A 348 4.88 -6.87 -26.39
CA LEU A 348 5.18 -8.15 -27.04
C LEU A 348 6.32 -8.94 -26.36
N GLY A 349 7.07 -8.31 -25.46
CA GLY A 349 8.27 -8.90 -24.88
C GLY A 349 9.50 -8.81 -25.79
N PRO A 350 10.62 -9.46 -25.44
CA PRO A 350 11.92 -9.23 -26.08
C PRO A 350 12.06 -9.84 -27.49
N GLY A 351 11.26 -10.87 -27.80
CA GLY A 351 11.24 -11.50 -29.12
C GLY A 351 10.84 -12.97 -29.11
N ASP A 352 11.04 -13.66 -27.98
CA ASP A 352 10.58 -15.04 -27.79
C ASP A 352 9.07 -15.06 -27.49
N PRO A 353 8.24 -15.73 -28.30
CA PRO A 353 6.80 -15.84 -28.07
C PRO A 353 6.44 -16.41 -26.70
N GLN A 354 7.28 -17.26 -26.10
CA GLN A 354 7.03 -17.81 -24.76
C GLN A 354 7.18 -16.78 -23.63
N GLN A 355 7.83 -15.65 -23.93
CA GLN A 355 8.06 -14.54 -23.01
C GLN A 355 6.99 -13.43 -23.16
N MET A 356 6.00 -13.64 -24.04
CA MET A 356 4.81 -12.80 -24.13
C MET A 356 3.83 -13.15 -23.00
N THR A 357 3.20 -12.13 -22.40
CA THR A 357 2.23 -12.36 -21.32
C THR A 357 0.92 -12.93 -21.86
N LEU A 358 0.22 -13.73 -21.05
CA LEU A 358 -1.11 -14.24 -21.43
C LEU A 358 -2.12 -13.11 -21.68
N ALA A 359 -1.98 -11.99 -20.98
CA ALA A 359 -2.81 -10.80 -21.19
C ALA A 359 -2.57 -10.18 -22.57
N ALA A 360 -1.31 -10.07 -23.00
CA ALA A 360 -0.97 -9.59 -24.34
C ALA A 360 -1.53 -10.51 -25.44
N HIS A 361 -1.43 -11.83 -25.28
CA HIS A 361 -2.07 -12.79 -26.18
C HIS A 361 -3.59 -12.62 -26.27
N ALA A 362 -4.27 -12.46 -25.13
CA ALA A 362 -5.71 -12.26 -25.09
C ALA A 362 -6.12 -10.96 -25.80
N ALA A 363 -5.39 -9.87 -25.56
CA ALA A 363 -5.65 -8.57 -26.19
C ALA A 363 -5.42 -8.60 -27.71
N LEU A 364 -4.37 -9.27 -28.18
CA LEU A 364 -4.14 -9.46 -29.62
C LEU A 364 -5.27 -10.24 -30.28
N ARG A 365 -5.86 -11.23 -29.60
CA ARG A 365 -6.98 -12.02 -30.13
C ARG A 365 -8.29 -11.25 -30.17
N ASP A 366 -8.54 -10.40 -29.18
CA ASP A 366 -9.78 -9.64 -29.03
C ASP A 366 -9.84 -8.38 -29.92
N ALA A 367 -8.68 -7.89 -30.35
CA ALA A 367 -8.56 -6.67 -31.15
C ALA A 367 -9.16 -6.83 -32.56
N GLU A 368 -9.89 -5.79 -33.00
CA GLU A 368 -10.36 -5.65 -34.39
C GLU A 368 -9.29 -4.97 -35.25
N VAL A 369 -8.49 -4.09 -34.64
CA VAL A 369 -7.41 -3.36 -35.28
C VAL A 369 -6.12 -3.63 -34.54
N VAL A 370 -5.08 -4.02 -35.27
CA VAL A 370 -3.73 -4.12 -34.75
C VAL A 370 -2.88 -3.04 -35.40
N VAL A 371 -2.34 -2.15 -34.58
CA VAL A 371 -1.49 -1.04 -35.01
C VAL A 371 -0.08 -1.30 -34.51
N GLY A 372 0.94 -1.16 -35.36
CA GLY A 372 2.31 -1.50 -34.95
C GLY A 372 3.36 -1.20 -35.99
N TYR A 373 4.63 -1.14 -35.58
CA TYR A 373 5.75 -1.05 -36.51
C TYR A 373 5.82 -2.33 -37.34
N GLN A 374 6.11 -2.22 -38.64
CA GLN A 374 6.08 -3.37 -39.55
C GLN A 374 6.86 -4.56 -39.00
N GLY A 375 8.08 -4.36 -38.50
CA GLY A 375 8.87 -5.47 -37.92
C GLY A 375 8.25 -6.11 -36.67
N TYR A 376 7.42 -5.39 -35.91
CA TYR A 376 6.69 -5.97 -34.78
C TYR A 376 5.46 -6.74 -35.25
N ILE A 377 4.75 -6.22 -36.25
CA ILE A 377 3.63 -6.91 -36.89
C ILE A 377 4.10 -8.24 -37.49
N ASP A 378 5.22 -8.22 -38.22
CA ASP A 378 5.80 -9.41 -38.84
C ASP A 378 6.11 -10.48 -37.78
N SER A 379 6.64 -10.06 -36.61
CA SER A 379 7.00 -10.96 -35.51
C SER A 379 5.82 -11.65 -34.81
N ILE A 380 4.60 -11.13 -34.99
CA ILE A 380 3.37 -11.70 -34.40
C ILE A 380 2.39 -12.19 -35.47
N SER A 381 2.82 -12.27 -36.73
CA SER A 381 1.95 -12.63 -37.86
C SER A 381 1.17 -13.93 -37.64
N ASP A 382 1.80 -14.94 -37.01
CA ASP A 382 1.17 -16.23 -36.66
C ASP A 382 0.08 -16.13 -35.58
N LEU A 383 0.02 -15.02 -34.84
CA LEU A 383 -0.97 -14.74 -33.81
C LEU A 383 -2.14 -13.90 -34.33
N LEU A 384 -2.02 -13.34 -35.53
CA LEU A 384 -3.02 -12.48 -36.14
C LEU A 384 -3.96 -13.29 -37.03
N THR A 385 -5.21 -12.85 -37.11
CA THR A 385 -6.25 -13.50 -37.93
C THR A 385 -6.58 -12.63 -39.15
N PRO A 386 -7.00 -13.24 -40.29
CA PRO A 386 -7.36 -12.48 -41.49
C PRO A 386 -8.51 -11.48 -41.32
N GLN A 387 -9.30 -11.62 -40.26
CA GLN A 387 -10.43 -10.74 -39.94
C GLN A 387 -9.98 -9.42 -39.30
N GLN A 388 -8.75 -9.35 -38.79
CA GLN A 388 -8.22 -8.16 -38.14
C GLN A 388 -7.70 -7.16 -39.17
N GLN A 389 -8.01 -5.89 -38.97
CA GLN A 389 -7.38 -4.83 -39.74
C GLN A 389 -5.97 -4.55 -39.20
N ILE A 390 -4.97 -4.63 -40.07
CA ILE A 390 -3.59 -4.34 -39.72
C ILE A 390 -3.23 -2.93 -40.22
N ILE A 391 -2.78 -2.07 -39.32
CA ILE A 391 -2.23 -0.76 -39.62
C ILE A 391 -0.75 -0.77 -39.29
N ALA A 392 0.06 -1.07 -40.29
CA ALA A 392 1.51 -1.06 -40.18
C ALA A 392 2.09 0.25 -40.71
N SER A 393 3.09 0.80 -40.01
CA SER A 393 3.83 1.98 -40.49
C SER A 393 5.34 1.82 -40.34
N GLY A 394 6.07 2.62 -41.12
CA GLY A 394 7.54 2.62 -41.15
C GLY A 394 8.20 3.21 -39.89
N MET A 395 9.51 3.42 -39.95
CA MET A 395 10.29 4.06 -38.87
C MET A 395 10.05 5.59 -38.82
N LYS A 396 10.28 6.21 -37.65
CA LYS A 396 10.19 7.67 -37.39
C LYS A 396 8.78 8.29 -37.48
N THR A 397 7.74 7.49 -37.30
CA THR A 397 6.32 7.91 -37.32
C THR A 397 5.61 7.56 -36.01
N GLU A 398 6.33 7.59 -34.88
CA GLU A 398 5.78 7.17 -33.57
C GLU A 398 4.53 7.97 -33.20
N MET A 399 4.57 9.30 -33.34
CA MET A 399 3.40 10.14 -33.10
C MET A 399 2.25 9.80 -34.06
N ASP A 400 2.50 9.67 -35.36
CA ASP A 400 1.45 9.31 -36.32
C ASP A 400 0.83 7.94 -36.03
N ARG A 401 1.64 6.97 -35.58
CA ARG A 401 1.18 5.64 -35.17
C ARG A 401 0.27 5.72 -33.94
N ALA A 402 0.65 6.53 -32.96
CA ALA A 402 -0.19 6.79 -31.79
C ALA A 402 -1.51 7.45 -32.18
N LEU A 403 -1.47 8.49 -33.02
CA LEU A 403 -2.65 9.20 -33.50
C LEU A 403 -3.58 8.27 -34.29
N GLN A 404 -3.05 7.43 -35.18
CA GLN A 404 -3.87 6.44 -35.91
C GLN A 404 -4.53 5.44 -34.95
N ALA A 405 -3.82 4.94 -33.94
CA ALA A 405 -4.41 4.03 -32.96
C ALA A 405 -5.52 4.71 -32.13
N ILE A 406 -5.32 5.98 -31.76
CA ILE A 406 -6.32 6.80 -31.07
C ILE A 406 -7.55 7.02 -31.95
N GLU A 407 -7.37 7.40 -33.22
CA GLU A 407 -8.49 7.62 -34.17
C GLU A 407 -9.36 6.37 -34.34
N GLN A 408 -8.73 5.19 -34.43
CA GLN A 408 -9.47 3.93 -34.53
C GLN A 408 -10.26 3.62 -33.26
N ALA A 409 -9.69 3.92 -32.08
CA ALA A 409 -10.38 3.73 -30.81
C ALA A 409 -11.49 4.78 -30.59
N GLU A 410 -11.28 6.04 -31.00
CA GLU A 410 -12.31 7.09 -31.02
C GLU A 410 -13.47 6.74 -31.95
N ALA A 411 -13.20 6.01 -33.04
CA ALA A 411 -14.21 5.43 -33.93
C ALA A 411 -14.96 4.21 -33.35
N GLY A 412 -14.79 3.91 -32.06
CA GLY A 412 -15.54 2.85 -31.36
C GLY A 412 -14.93 1.45 -31.45
N ARG A 413 -13.73 1.30 -32.01
CA ARG A 413 -13.12 -0.01 -32.29
C ARG A 413 -12.29 -0.55 -31.13
N ARG A 414 -12.08 -1.86 -31.10
CA ARG A 414 -11.09 -2.52 -30.21
C ARG A 414 -9.73 -2.53 -30.87
N VAL A 415 -8.80 -1.74 -30.36
CA VAL A 415 -7.49 -1.49 -30.96
C VAL A 415 -6.39 -2.05 -30.06
N ALA A 416 -5.50 -2.86 -30.63
CA ALA A 416 -4.23 -3.25 -30.02
C ALA A 416 -3.07 -2.48 -30.67
N LEU A 417 -2.46 -1.56 -29.93
CA LEU A 417 -1.20 -0.91 -30.33
C LEU A 417 -0.03 -1.70 -29.76
N VAL A 418 0.77 -2.31 -30.62
CA VAL A 418 1.84 -3.21 -30.21
C VAL A 418 3.21 -2.54 -30.15
N SER A 419 4.04 -2.94 -29.19
CA SER A 419 5.45 -2.58 -29.11
C SER A 419 6.30 -3.72 -28.56
N SER A 420 7.56 -3.81 -28.98
CA SER A 420 8.51 -4.78 -28.42
C SER A 420 8.93 -4.40 -27.00
N GLY A 421 9.36 -5.39 -26.22
CA GLY A 421 9.71 -5.19 -24.82
C GLY A 421 8.49 -4.85 -23.98
N ASP A 422 8.63 -3.85 -23.12
CA ASP A 422 7.53 -3.22 -22.39
C ASP A 422 7.15 -1.90 -23.07
N ILE A 423 5.86 -1.70 -23.36
CA ILE A 423 5.35 -0.55 -24.10
C ILE A 423 5.49 0.79 -23.34
N GLY A 424 5.74 0.74 -22.03
CA GLY A 424 6.04 1.89 -21.18
C GLY A 424 7.52 2.30 -21.16
N ILE A 425 8.43 1.46 -21.64
CA ILE A 425 9.88 1.71 -21.58
C ILE A 425 10.41 2.11 -22.96
N TYR A 426 10.59 3.42 -23.18
CA TYR A 426 11.07 4.01 -24.45
C TYR A 426 10.28 3.54 -25.68
N ALA A 427 8.96 3.41 -25.51
CA ALA A 427 8.05 2.84 -26.48
C ALA A 427 6.75 3.67 -26.57
N MET A 428 5.68 3.07 -27.09
CA MET A 428 4.48 3.78 -27.57
C MET A 428 3.57 4.39 -26.49
N ALA A 429 3.71 4.04 -25.20
CA ALA A 429 2.82 4.58 -24.17
C ALA A 429 2.92 6.10 -24.03
N GLY A 430 4.14 6.66 -24.02
CA GLY A 430 4.36 8.12 -23.96
C GLY A 430 3.66 8.86 -25.11
N PRO A 431 3.97 8.54 -26.38
CA PRO A 431 3.31 9.13 -27.54
C PRO A 431 1.78 9.02 -27.53
N VAL A 432 1.21 7.90 -27.03
CA VAL A 432 -0.24 7.75 -26.90
C VAL A 432 -0.83 8.74 -25.89
N PHE A 433 -0.28 8.81 -24.68
CA PHE A 433 -0.80 9.73 -23.67
C PHE A 433 -0.57 11.20 -24.05
N GLU A 434 0.52 11.53 -24.74
CA GLU A 434 0.75 12.86 -25.30
C GLU A 434 -0.28 13.20 -26.39
N GLY A 435 -0.56 12.26 -27.30
CA GLY A 435 -1.58 12.42 -28.35
C GLY A 435 -2.98 12.59 -27.79
N LEU A 436 -3.36 11.77 -26.81
CA LEU A 436 -4.64 11.88 -26.10
C LEU A 436 -4.79 13.21 -25.37
N ARG A 437 -3.74 13.65 -24.65
CA ARG A 437 -3.73 14.96 -23.99
C ARG A 437 -3.89 16.09 -25.00
N GLY A 438 -3.21 16.01 -26.15
CA GLY A 438 -3.32 16.99 -27.23
C GLY A 438 -4.73 17.10 -27.82
N ARG A 439 -5.55 16.05 -27.68
CA ARG A 439 -6.95 15.98 -28.12
C ARG A 439 -7.97 16.29 -27.01
N GLY A 440 -7.52 16.64 -25.81
CA GLY A 440 -8.42 16.97 -24.69
C GLY A 440 -9.10 15.75 -24.05
N TRP A 441 -8.41 14.60 -24.03
CA TRP A 441 -8.92 13.35 -23.45
C TRP A 441 -9.40 13.51 -22.00
N ASP A 442 -10.60 12.98 -21.72
CA ASP A 442 -11.30 13.04 -20.43
C ASP A 442 -10.90 11.91 -19.45
N GLY A 443 -10.00 11.03 -19.87
CA GLY A 443 -9.59 9.84 -19.11
C GLY A 443 -10.48 8.61 -19.32
N GLN A 444 -11.53 8.71 -20.13
CA GLN A 444 -12.55 7.67 -20.30
C GLN A 444 -12.78 7.29 -21.77
N ARG A 445 -12.70 8.23 -22.72
CA ARG A 445 -13.05 8.03 -24.13
C ARG A 445 -11.92 8.42 -25.09
N PRO A 446 -11.21 7.48 -25.74
CA PRO A 446 -11.37 6.03 -25.62
C PRO A 446 -10.88 5.50 -24.27
N ARG A 447 -11.33 4.30 -23.89
CA ARG A 447 -10.76 3.60 -22.74
C ARG A 447 -9.35 3.17 -23.09
N VAL A 448 -8.38 3.43 -22.23
CA VAL A 448 -6.98 3.05 -22.45
C VAL A 448 -6.56 1.99 -21.43
N THR A 449 -5.86 0.95 -21.89
CA THR A 449 -5.28 -0.08 -21.01
C THR A 449 -3.84 -0.33 -21.39
N VAL A 450 -2.93 -0.34 -20.42
CA VAL A 450 -1.51 -0.62 -20.64
C VAL A 450 -1.19 -2.00 -20.10
N LEU A 451 -0.75 -2.90 -20.97
CA LEU A 451 -0.34 -4.25 -20.59
C LEU A 451 1.18 -4.32 -20.46
N PRO A 452 1.72 -4.77 -19.31
CA PRO A 452 3.16 -4.85 -19.10
C PRO A 452 3.78 -5.98 -19.93
N GLY A 453 5.10 -5.89 -20.14
CA GLY A 453 5.88 -6.94 -20.79
C GLY A 453 7.30 -7.06 -20.26
N ILE A 454 7.99 -8.11 -20.70
CA ILE A 454 9.40 -8.33 -20.37
C ILE A 454 10.24 -7.44 -21.28
N SER A 455 10.95 -6.47 -20.72
CA SER A 455 11.82 -5.58 -21.48
C SER A 455 13.18 -6.23 -21.79
N ALA A 456 13.87 -5.76 -22.84
CA ALA A 456 15.15 -6.30 -23.28
C ALA A 456 16.22 -6.37 -22.17
N PHE A 457 16.30 -5.36 -21.29
CA PHE A 457 17.25 -5.36 -20.18
C PHE A 457 16.96 -6.46 -19.15
N GLN A 458 15.68 -6.77 -18.90
CA GLN A 458 15.27 -7.82 -17.95
C GLN A 458 15.61 -9.19 -18.52
N ALA A 459 15.29 -9.41 -19.79
CA ALA A 459 15.61 -10.64 -20.50
C ALA A 459 17.13 -10.87 -20.57
N ALA A 460 17.90 -9.81 -20.88
CA ALA A 460 19.36 -9.88 -20.89
C ALA A 460 19.92 -10.19 -19.50
N ALA A 461 19.43 -9.49 -18.47
CA ALA A 461 19.91 -9.69 -17.10
C ALA A 461 19.61 -11.10 -16.56
N ALA A 462 18.44 -11.66 -16.90
CA ALA A 462 18.08 -13.02 -16.53
C ALA A 462 19.03 -14.07 -17.15
N GLN A 463 19.45 -13.87 -18.39
CA GLN A 463 20.42 -14.75 -19.06
C GLN A 463 21.86 -14.57 -18.55
N LEU A 464 22.18 -13.40 -17.98
CA LEU A 464 23.48 -13.12 -17.37
C LEU A 464 23.59 -13.62 -15.93
N GLY A 465 22.48 -14.00 -15.29
CA GLY A 465 22.43 -14.40 -13.89
C GLY A 465 21.84 -13.31 -12.99
N ALA A 466 22.68 -12.55 -12.28
CA ALA A 466 22.26 -11.63 -11.22
C ALA A 466 22.73 -10.18 -11.48
N ALA A 467 22.78 -9.76 -12.75
CA ALA A 467 23.37 -8.49 -13.17
C ALA A 467 22.69 -7.24 -12.56
N ILE A 468 21.36 -7.27 -12.38
CA ILE A 468 20.55 -6.15 -11.88
C ILE A 468 19.97 -6.39 -10.48
N SER A 469 20.64 -7.19 -9.65
CA SER A 469 20.12 -7.61 -8.33
C SER A 469 20.30 -6.58 -7.20
N HIS A 470 20.77 -5.37 -7.53
CA HIS A 470 20.89 -4.18 -6.70
C HIS A 470 20.31 -2.96 -7.47
N ASP A 471 20.25 -1.79 -6.84
CA ASP A 471 19.82 -0.53 -7.45
C ASP A 471 20.38 -0.34 -8.86
N PHE A 472 19.47 -0.06 -9.80
CA PHE A 472 19.80 0.08 -11.21
C PHE A 472 19.00 1.22 -11.85
N SER A 473 19.55 1.76 -12.93
CA SER A 473 18.89 2.75 -13.78
C SER A 473 18.82 2.27 -15.22
N VAL A 474 17.77 2.70 -15.91
CA VAL A 474 17.58 2.46 -17.34
C VAL A 474 17.61 3.82 -18.02
N ILE A 475 18.51 3.99 -18.99
CA ILE A 475 18.78 5.27 -19.65
C ILE A 475 18.80 5.07 -21.17
N SER A 476 18.00 5.83 -21.90
CA SER A 476 18.11 5.94 -23.37
C SER A 476 19.21 6.92 -23.72
N LEU A 477 20.11 6.52 -24.62
CA LEU A 477 21.16 7.38 -25.19
C LEU A 477 20.72 8.10 -26.48
N SER A 478 19.43 8.03 -26.82
CA SER A 478 18.87 8.76 -27.96
C SER A 478 18.60 10.21 -27.60
N ASP A 479 19.35 11.12 -28.22
CA ASP A 479 19.24 12.57 -28.10
C ASP A 479 18.22 13.22 -29.04
N LEU A 480 17.47 12.42 -29.82
CA LEU A 480 16.50 12.90 -30.80
C LEU A 480 15.44 13.86 -30.23
N LEU A 481 14.93 13.55 -29.04
CA LEU A 481 13.91 14.34 -28.33
C LEU A 481 14.36 14.78 -26.93
N THR A 482 15.57 14.39 -26.52
CA THR A 482 16.12 14.70 -25.20
C THR A 482 17.50 15.35 -25.39
N PRO A 483 17.71 16.60 -24.97
CA PRO A 483 19.01 17.24 -25.09
C PRO A 483 20.12 16.39 -24.46
N TRP A 484 21.26 16.30 -25.16
CA TRP A 484 22.39 15.47 -24.70
C TRP A 484 22.85 15.87 -23.29
N GLU A 485 22.85 17.15 -22.95
CA GLU A 485 23.26 17.66 -21.65
C GLU A 485 22.37 17.13 -20.51
N LEU A 486 21.12 16.78 -20.79
CA LEU A 486 20.25 16.10 -19.82
C LEU A 486 20.56 14.61 -19.70
N ILE A 487 20.85 13.94 -20.82
CA ILE A 487 21.26 12.53 -20.83
C ILE A 487 22.58 12.38 -20.06
N GLU A 488 23.57 13.21 -20.36
CA GLU A 488 24.87 13.24 -19.71
C GLU A 488 24.74 13.40 -18.19
N ARG A 489 23.91 14.35 -17.73
CA ARG A 489 23.61 14.53 -16.30
C ARG A 489 22.99 13.28 -15.67
N ARG A 490 22.09 12.58 -16.37
CA ARG A 490 21.50 11.32 -15.87
C ARG A 490 22.54 10.22 -15.77
N VAL A 491 23.44 10.10 -16.75
CA VAL A 491 24.55 9.14 -16.71
C VAL A 491 25.50 9.46 -15.56
N ALA A 492 25.89 10.73 -15.40
CA ALA A 492 26.76 11.17 -14.31
C ALA A 492 26.12 10.93 -12.93
N ALA A 493 24.82 11.19 -12.78
CA ALA A 493 24.09 10.91 -11.54
C ALA A 493 24.05 9.39 -11.22
N ALA A 494 23.76 8.55 -12.22
CA ALA A 494 23.79 7.10 -12.05
C ALA A 494 25.21 6.57 -11.76
N ALA A 495 26.24 7.21 -12.31
CA ALA A 495 27.63 6.92 -12.00
C ALA A 495 27.98 7.27 -10.55
N ALA A 496 27.64 8.49 -10.12
CA ALA A 496 27.89 9.00 -8.77
C ALA A 496 27.13 8.22 -7.69
N ALA A 497 25.92 7.75 -8.00
CA ALA A 497 25.11 6.91 -7.12
C ALA A 497 25.49 5.41 -7.15
N ASP A 498 26.52 5.03 -7.91
CA ASP A 498 26.99 3.64 -8.06
C ASP A 498 25.88 2.63 -8.46
N MET A 499 24.97 3.06 -9.34
CA MET A 499 23.86 2.22 -9.80
C MET A 499 24.31 1.29 -10.93
N VAL A 500 23.77 0.08 -11.03
CA VAL A 500 23.87 -0.69 -12.28
C VAL A 500 23.17 0.10 -13.40
N VAL A 501 23.70 0.13 -14.62
CA VAL A 501 23.13 0.94 -15.71
C VAL A 501 22.76 0.07 -16.90
N ALA A 502 21.54 0.22 -17.41
CA ALA A 502 21.08 -0.37 -18.67
C ALA A 502 20.89 0.74 -19.72
N PHE A 503 21.72 0.75 -20.75
CA PHE A 503 21.60 1.69 -21.86
C PHE A 503 20.73 1.13 -22.99
N TYR A 504 19.66 1.88 -23.28
CA TYR A 504 18.82 1.71 -24.47
C TYR A 504 19.24 2.66 -25.57
N ASN A 505 18.91 2.27 -26.80
CA ASN A 505 19.23 3.04 -28.01
C ASN A 505 20.71 3.47 -28.06
N PRO A 506 21.66 2.57 -27.72
CA PRO A 506 23.02 2.96 -27.39
C PRO A 506 23.79 3.51 -28.59
N ARG A 507 23.45 3.03 -29.79
CA ARG A 507 24.14 3.41 -31.03
C ARG A 507 23.23 3.25 -32.24
N SER A 508 23.41 4.10 -33.24
CA SER A 508 22.80 3.98 -34.56
C SER A 508 23.75 4.57 -35.62
N ARG A 509 23.32 4.60 -36.89
CA ARG A 509 24.11 5.24 -37.97
C ARG A 509 24.40 6.72 -37.67
N ASP A 510 23.40 7.44 -37.17
CA ASP A 510 23.48 8.87 -36.92
C ASP A 510 23.96 9.17 -35.47
N ARG A 511 23.84 8.19 -34.55
CA ARG A 511 24.28 8.28 -33.14
C ARG A 511 25.44 7.32 -32.88
N HIS A 512 26.68 7.77 -33.13
CA HIS A 512 27.86 6.91 -33.05
C HIS A 512 28.81 7.20 -31.88
N TRP A 513 28.64 8.32 -31.17
CA TRP A 513 29.61 8.82 -30.17
C TRP A 513 29.08 8.80 -28.72
N GLN A 514 27.76 8.87 -28.53
CA GLN A 514 27.08 8.99 -27.24
C GLN A 514 27.46 7.88 -26.25
N LEU A 515 27.47 6.63 -26.72
CA LEU A 515 27.88 5.50 -25.87
C LEU A 515 29.34 5.62 -25.39
N GLY A 516 30.24 6.13 -26.24
CA GLY A 516 31.63 6.37 -25.85
C GLY A 516 31.73 7.34 -24.67
N VAL A 517 31.05 8.49 -24.79
CA VAL A 517 31.02 9.49 -23.71
C VAL A 517 30.37 8.93 -22.44
N ALA A 518 29.28 8.18 -22.57
CA ALA A 518 28.63 7.54 -21.42
C ALA A 518 29.56 6.54 -20.70
N LEU A 519 30.34 5.75 -21.45
CA LEU A 519 31.35 4.85 -20.88
C LEU A 519 32.47 5.63 -20.20
N ASP A 520 32.94 6.74 -20.77
CA ASP A 520 33.99 7.57 -20.17
C ASP A 520 33.55 8.18 -18.83
N ILE A 521 32.30 8.63 -18.73
CA ILE A 521 31.73 9.09 -17.46
C ILE A 521 31.74 7.97 -16.42
N LEU A 522 31.37 6.75 -16.80
CA LEU A 522 31.37 5.61 -15.90
C LEU A 522 32.79 5.19 -15.50
N ARG A 523 33.76 5.26 -16.42
CA ARG A 523 35.19 4.97 -16.15
C ARG A 523 35.77 5.89 -15.08
N ALA A 524 35.30 7.13 -14.99
CA ALA A 524 35.74 8.05 -13.95
C ALA A 524 35.25 7.67 -12.53
N HIS A 525 34.23 6.81 -12.42
CA HIS A 525 33.57 6.47 -11.14
C HIS A 525 33.71 5.00 -10.73
N ARG A 526 34.15 4.12 -11.64
CA ARG A 526 34.11 2.66 -11.43
C ARG A 526 35.45 1.99 -11.73
N PRO A 527 35.73 0.84 -11.09
CA PRO A 527 36.91 0.05 -11.42
C PRO A 527 36.96 -0.33 -12.91
N PRO A 528 38.14 -0.37 -13.54
CA PRO A 528 38.30 -0.81 -14.93
C PRO A 528 37.78 -2.24 -15.17
N THR A 529 37.76 -3.06 -14.12
CA THR A 529 37.29 -4.46 -14.13
C THR A 529 35.77 -4.61 -14.08
N THR A 530 35.00 -3.53 -13.92
CA THR A 530 33.53 -3.59 -13.86
C THR A 530 32.96 -4.28 -15.11
N PRO A 531 32.10 -5.31 -14.96
CA PRO A 531 31.51 -6.02 -16.10
C PRO A 531 30.63 -5.11 -16.97
N VAL A 532 30.83 -5.19 -18.27
CA VAL A 532 29.99 -4.57 -19.31
C VAL A 532 29.48 -5.68 -20.23
N THR A 533 28.19 -5.70 -20.51
CA THR A 533 27.59 -6.65 -21.44
C THR A 533 26.88 -5.95 -22.58
N PHE A 534 27.24 -6.31 -23.81
CA PHE A 534 26.51 -5.94 -25.02
C PHE A 534 25.58 -7.11 -25.38
N ALA A 535 24.28 -6.87 -25.23
CA ALA A 535 23.24 -7.86 -25.45
C ALA A 535 22.42 -7.47 -26.68
N THR A 536 22.68 -8.11 -27.81
CA THR A 536 22.08 -7.83 -29.12
C THR A 536 21.01 -8.88 -29.45
N ASN A 537 19.86 -8.45 -29.97
CA ASN A 537 18.76 -9.32 -30.38
C ASN A 537 18.35 -10.34 -29.29
N VAL A 538 18.24 -9.86 -28.06
CA VAL A 538 17.91 -10.68 -26.88
C VAL A 538 16.60 -11.43 -27.10
N ALA A 539 16.63 -12.73 -26.81
CA ALA A 539 15.53 -13.68 -26.99
C ALA A 539 15.07 -13.86 -28.45
N ARG A 540 15.92 -13.55 -29.43
CA ARG A 540 15.68 -13.80 -30.86
C ARG A 540 16.70 -14.81 -31.42
N PRO A 541 16.44 -15.43 -32.59
CA PRO A 541 17.32 -16.47 -33.15
C PRO A 541 18.79 -16.05 -33.35
N ASP A 542 19.04 -14.79 -33.64
CA ASP A 542 20.36 -14.20 -33.88
C ASP A 542 20.94 -13.49 -32.64
N GLN A 543 20.49 -13.88 -31.44
CA GLN A 543 20.96 -13.33 -30.18
C GLN A 543 22.48 -13.43 -30.05
N ARG A 544 23.10 -12.35 -29.57
CA ARG A 544 24.51 -12.30 -29.21
C ARG A 544 24.72 -11.62 -27.86
N MET A 545 25.43 -12.30 -26.96
CA MET A 545 25.82 -11.77 -25.64
C MET A 545 27.34 -11.66 -25.57
N VAL A 546 27.87 -10.44 -25.48
CA VAL A 546 29.31 -10.20 -25.32
C VAL A 546 29.56 -9.59 -23.95
N ILE A 547 30.18 -10.36 -23.05
CA ILE A 547 30.62 -9.89 -21.73
C ILE A 547 32.09 -9.46 -21.83
N THR A 548 32.36 -8.23 -21.40
CA THR A 548 33.68 -7.60 -21.37
C THR A 548 33.83 -6.78 -20.08
N THR A 549 34.91 -6.02 -19.96
CA THR A 549 35.17 -5.10 -18.85
C THR A 549 34.96 -3.65 -19.28
N LEU A 550 34.79 -2.74 -18.32
CA LEU A 550 34.66 -1.30 -18.59
C LEU A 550 35.92 -0.71 -19.26
N ALA A 551 37.09 -1.29 -18.97
CA ALA A 551 38.36 -0.96 -19.64
C ALA A 551 38.34 -1.31 -21.14
N GLU A 552 37.80 -2.47 -21.48
CA GLU A 552 37.84 -3.06 -22.83
C GLU A 552 36.53 -2.84 -23.61
N ALA A 553 35.55 -2.16 -23.01
CA ALA A 553 34.26 -1.89 -23.63
C ALA A 553 34.44 -1.00 -24.87
N ASP A 554 34.23 -1.60 -26.03
CA ASP A 554 34.24 -0.95 -27.33
C ASP A 554 32.79 -0.59 -27.76
N PRO A 555 32.45 0.71 -27.88
CA PRO A 555 31.15 1.15 -28.39
C PRO A 555 30.78 0.57 -29.76
N ALA A 556 31.76 0.14 -30.56
CA ALA A 556 31.53 -0.44 -31.87
C ALA A 556 30.74 -1.77 -31.83
N LEU A 557 30.74 -2.45 -30.68
CA LEU A 557 29.98 -3.68 -30.44
C LEU A 557 28.47 -3.45 -30.33
N ALA A 558 28.02 -2.20 -30.15
CA ALA A 558 26.61 -1.86 -30.06
C ALA A 558 26.05 -1.37 -31.40
N ASP A 559 24.81 -1.75 -31.66
CA ASP A 559 23.93 -1.23 -32.70
C ASP A 559 22.54 -0.88 -32.13
N MET A 560 21.56 -0.66 -33.01
CA MET A 560 20.21 -0.28 -32.60
C MET A 560 19.39 -1.42 -31.95
N PHE A 561 19.84 -2.67 -32.06
CA PHE A 561 19.21 -3.85 -31.45
C PHE A 561 19.92 -4.32 -30.19
N THR A 562 20.87 -3.52 -29.71
CA THR A 562 21.70 -3.82 -28.55
C THR A 562 21.21 -3.07 -27.32
N VAL A 563 21.08 -3.77 -26.19
CA VAL A 563 21.02 -3.17 -24.85
C VAL A 563 22.37 -3.37 -24.17
N VAL A 564 22.91 -2.32 -23.54
CA VAL A 564 24.21 -2.41 -22.86
C VAL A 564 23.99 -2.41 -21.34
N LEU A 565 24.38 -3.47 -20.67
CA LEU A 565 24.30 -3.59 -19.20
C LEU A 565 25.68 -3.38 -18.58
N ILE A 566 25.77 -2.47 -17.62
CA ILE A 566 27.03 -2.11 -16.96
C ILE A 566 26.85 -2.27 -15.46
N GLY A 567 27.63 -3.16 -14.87
CA GLY A 567 27.65 -3.40 -13.42
C GLY A 567 28.04 -2.15 -12.63
N ASN A 568 27.78 -2.16 -11.32
CA ASN A 568 28.29 -1.13 -10.41
C ASN A 568 29.72 -1.45 -9.96
N SER A 569 30.26 -0.65 -9.03
CA SER A 569 31.63 -0.81 -8.52
C SER A 569 31.91 -2.18 -7.88
N ARG A 570 30.86 -2.90 -7.48
CA ARG A 570 30.93 -4.20 -6.80
C ARG A 570 30.54 -5.37 -7.69
N SER A 571 30.10 -5.14 -8.92
CA SER A 571 29.74 -6.22 -9.84
C SER A 571 30.97 -6.99 -10.30
N TYR A 572 30.83 -8.31 -10.46
CA TYR A 572 31.91 -9.20 -10.92
C TYR A 572 31.35 -10.33 -11.79
N VAL A 573 32.25 -11.04 -12.49
CA VAL A 573 31.91 -12.26 -13.24
C VAL A 573 32.28 -13.49 -12.40
N ALA A 574 31.34 -14.41 -12.20
CA ALA A 574 31.57 -15.69 -11.53
C ALA A 574 30.95 -16.83 -12.31
N GLY A 575 31.77 -17.82 -12.69
CA GLY A 575 31.33 -18.98 -13.46
C GLY A 575 30.61 -18.61 -14.77
N GLY A 576 31.07 -17.56 -15.45
CA GLY A 576 30.45 -17.04 -16.68
C GLY A 576 29.21 -16.16 -16.47
N HIS A 577 28.74 -15.98 -15.22
CA HIS A 577 27.58 -15.16 -14.88
C HIS A 577 28.03 -13.80 -14.36
N VAL A 578 27.26 -12.75 -14.67
CA VAL A 578 27.45 -11.40 -14.10
C VAL A 578 26.65 -11.31 -12.81
N VAL A 579 27.33 -10.96 -11.72
CA VAL A 579 26.76 -10.89 -10.38
C VAL A 579 26.97 -9.51 -9.79
N THR A 580 25.89 -8.90 -9.30
CA THR A 580 25.94 -7.69 -8.48
C THR A 580 25.60 -8.06 -7.04
N PRO A 581 26.52 -7.96 -6.08
CA PRO A 581 26.31 -8.49 -4.74
C PRO A 581 25.27 -7.68 -3.95
N ARG A 582 24.36 -8.38 -3.24
CA ARG A 582 23.35 -7.78 -2.35
C ARG A 582 23.90 -7.27 -0.99
N GLY A 583 25.22 -7.35 -0.77
CA GLY A 583 25.87 -6.86 0.45
C GLY A 583 26.06 -7.87 1.60
N TYR A 584 25.69 -9.14 1.43
CA TYR A 584 25.89 -10.17 2.46
C TYR A 584 27.36 -10.38 2.85
N GLU A 585 28.30 -10.24 1.90
CA GLU A 585 29.73 -10.38 2.19
C GLU A 585 30.32 -9.20 2.98
N ALA A 586 29.83 -7.98 2.77
CA ALA A 586 30.27 -6.80 3.54
C ALA A 586 29.90 -6.93 5.02
N ARG A 587 28.74 -7.57 5.29
CA ARG A 587 28.29 -7.93 6.64
C ARG A 587 29.14 -9.03 7.29
N ALA A 588 29.69 -9.95 6.49
CA ALA A 588 30.56 -11.03 6.97
C ALA A 588 32.01 -10.58 7.23
N ARG A 589 32.50 -9.54 6.53
CA ARG A 589 33.88 -9.04 6.65
C ARG A 589 34.05 -7.86 7.62
N GLY A 590 32.97 -7.33 8.19
CA GLY A 590 33.06 -6.24 9.19
C GLY A 590 33.51 -4.88 8.62
N GLU A 591 33.56 -4.72 7.30
CA GLU A 591 33.96 -3.49 6.63
C GLU A 591 32.74 -2.56 6.49
N HIS A 592 32.57 -1.64 7.44
CA HIS A 592 31.70 -0.48 7.26
C HIS A 592 32.49 0.67 6.62
N ALA A 593 32.37 0.81 5.30
CA ALA A 593 32.76 2.02 4.59
C ALA A 593 31.84 3.17 5.04
N GLY A 594 32.42 4.26 5.54
CA GLY A 594 31.68 5.42 6.03
C GLY A 594 30.82 6.04 4.93
N SER A 595 29.51 6.13 5.16
CA SER A 595 28.61 6.97 4.38
C SER A 595 28.11 8.12 5.24
N THR A 596 28.29 9.34 4.75
CA THR A 596 27.60 10.54 5.22
C THR A 596 26.11 10.36 4.96
N PHE A 597 25.32 10.22 6.02
CA PHE A 597 23.87 10.11 5.94
C PHE A 597 23.24 11.50 5.77
N VAL A 598 22.51 11.72 4.68
CA VAL A 598 21.47 12.75 4.62
C VAL A 598 20.17 12.09 5.05
N SER A 599 19.66 12.45 6.22
CA SER A 599 18.39 11.92 6.74
C SER A 599 17.24 12.86 6.38
N ALA A 600 16.24 12.35 5.67
CA ALA A 600 14.89 12.92 5.70
C ALA A 600 14.27 12.64 7.08
N ALA A 601 13.61 13.62 7.67
CA ALA A 601 13.08 13.55 9.03
C ALA A 601 11.85 12.61 9.10
N ALA A 602 12.08 11.39 9.59
CA ALA A 602 11.05 10.56 10.22
C ALA A 602 11.04 10.83 11.74
N PRO A 603 9.91 10.67 12.45
CA PRO A 603 9.90 10.79 13.90
C PRO A 603 10.84 9.72 14.50
N ALA A 604 11.91 10.18 15.14
CA ALA A 604 12.95 9.33 15.68
C ALA A 604 12.43 8.54 16.88
N GLY A 605 12.43 7.21 16.78
CA GLY A 605 12.40 6.35 17.97
C GLY A 605 13.79 6.34 18.61
N ASP A 606 13.87 6.46 19.93
CA ASP A 606 15.13 6.37 20.65
C ASP A 606 15.66 4.94 20.69
N TYR A 607 16.98 4.79 20.54
CA TYR A 607 17.64 3.49 20.62
C TYR A 607 18.37 3.35 21.97
N PRO A 608 18.10 2.29 22.78
CA PRO A 608 18.76 2.12 24.06
C PRO A 608 20.21 1.67 23.85
N VAL A 609 21.16 2.55 24.19
CA VAL A 609 22.60 2.26 24.08
C VAL A 609 23.22 2.09 25.47
N VAL A 610 24.04 1.04 25.63
CA VAL A 610 24.94 0.85 26.77
C VAL A 610 26.37 1.12 26.30
N LEU A 611 27.05 2.09 26.93
CA LEU A 611 28.44 2.40 26.61
C LEU A 611 29.40 1.41 27.28
N THR A 612 30.16 0.67 26.49
CA THR A 612 31.21 -0.27 26.93
C THR A 612 32.61 0.27 26.61
N GLY A 613 33.64 -0.17 27.34
CA GLY A 613 35.03 0.22 27.03
C GLY A 613 35.43 1.64 27.49
N MET A 614 34.85 2.11 28.59
CA MET A 614 35.10 3.45 29.14
C MET A 614 36.44 3.60 29.87
N VAL A 615 37.14 2.50 30.14
CA VAL A 615 38.45 2.53 30.80
C VAL A 615 39.44 3.35 29.97
N GLY A 616 40.01 4.39 30.55
CA GLY A 616 40.94 5.29 29.85
C GLY A 616 40.27 6.24 28.85
N ALA A 617 38.94 6.30 28.79
CA ALA A 617 38.24 7.20 27.86
C ALA A 617 38.32 8.65 28.35
N PRO A 618 38.74 9.62 27.49
CA PRO A 618 38.74 11.03 27.83
C PRO A 618 37.30 11.55 27.83
N VAL A 619 36.85 12.00 28.99
CA VAL A 619 35.49 12.53 29.21
C VAL A 619 35.57 13.92 29.81
N VAL A 620 34.82 14.86 29.25
CA VAL A 620 34.71 16.22 29.79
C VAL A 620 33.36 16.41 30.49
N VAL A 621 33.39 16.98 31.68
CA VAL A 621 32.20 17.44 32.40
C VAL A 621 32.31 18.95 32.58
N VAL A 622 31.33 19.68 32.06
CA VAL A 622 31.26 21.14 32.16
C VAL A 622 30.22 21.51 33.22
N GLY A 623 30.68 22.14 34.31
CA GLY A 623 29.85 22.50 35.47
C GLY A 623 30.17 21.68 36.72
N GLY A 624 30.54 22.35 37.81
CA GLY A 624 30.94 21.74 39.09
C GLY A 624 29.86 21.69 40.16
N GLY A 625 28.58 21.88 39.79
CA GLY A 625 27.45 21.76 40.71
C GLY A 625 27.03 20.30 40.99
N ALA A 626 25.93 20.12 41.72
CA ALA A 626 25.40 18.80 42.10
C ALA A 626 25.12 17.87 40.91
N VAL A 627 24.70 18.43 39.76
CA VAL A 627 24.50 17.65 38.53
C VAL A 627 25.82 17.11 38.00
N GLY A 628 26.84 17.97 37.92
CA GLY A 628 28.20 17.60 37.51
C GLY A 628 28.80 16.53 38.41
N GLU A 629 28.71 16.71 39.73
CA GLU A 629 29.20 15.72 40.71
C GLU A 629 28.60 14.33 40.50
N ARG A 630 27.29 14.24 40.28
CA ARG A 630 26.61 12.96 40.02
C ARG A 630 27.09 12.28 38.74
N LYS A 631 27.38 13.06 37.68
CA LYS A 631 27.94 12.53 36.42
C LYS A 631 29.36 12.02 36.63
N VAL A 632 30.22 12.81 37.29
CA VAL A 632 31.60 12.45 37.60
C VAL A 632 31.65 11.14 38.39
N ARG A 633 30.83 11.00 39.45
CA ARG A 633 30.76 9.76 40.24
C ARG A 633 30.48 8.52 39.39
N GLY A 634 29.52 8.62 38.47
CA GLY A 634 29.16 7.53 37.55
C GLY A 634 30.29 7.19 36.58
N LEU A 635 31.02 8.19 36.10
CA LEU A 635 32.13 8.04 35.15
C LEU A 635 33.38 7.43 35.80
N LEU A 636 33.75 7.88 37.00
CA LEU A 636 34.88 7.33 37.74
C LEU A 636 34.71 5.84 38.02
N ALA A 637 33.48 5.41 38.34
CA ALA A 637 33.15 3.99 38.52
C ALA A 637 33.33 3.13 37.26
N THR A 638 33.50 3.74 36.08
CA THR A 638 33.77 3.03 34.81
C THR A 638 35.25 3.05 34.40
N GLY A 639 36.11 3.74 35.15
CA GLY A 639 37.53 3.92 34.83
C GLY A 639 37.80 4.98 33.75
N ALA A 640 36.85 5.88 33.48
CA ALA A 640 37.03 6.99 32.55
C ALA A 640 38.01 8.02 33.10
N VAL A 641 38.76 8.67 32.20
CA VAL A 641 39.64 9.79 32.53
C VAL A 641 38.81 11.06 32.45
N VAL A 642 38.44 11.60 33.61
CA VAL A 642 37.50 12.71 33.72
C VAL A 642 38.23 14.04 33.84
N ARG A 643 37.87 14.98 32.98
CA ARG A 643 38.29 16.38 33.04
C ARG A 643 37.08 17.27 33.37
N LEU A 644 37.13 17.93 34.52
CA LEU A 644 36.10 18.85 34.99
C LEU A 644 36.49 20.28 34.61
N ILE A 645 35.63 20.98 33.87
CA ILE A 645 35.83 22.39 33.53
C ILE A 645 34.74 23.20 34.24
N SER A 646 35.13 23.96 35.27
CA SER A 646 34.20 24.85 35.97
C SER A 646 34.95 25.85 36.85
N PRO A 647 34.51 27.13 36.91
CA PRO A 647 35.08 28.12 37.84
C PRO A 647 34.95 27.73 39.31
N GLU A 648 33.86 27.02 39.64
CA GLU A 648 33.54 26.56 40.99
C GLU A 648 33.19 25.06 40.96
N ALA A 649 33.56 24.34 42.01
CA ALA A 649 33.27 22.91 42.14
C ALA A 649 32.81 22.59 43.56
N SER A 650 31.92 21.60 43.71
CA SER A 650 31.51 21.10 45.02
C SER A 650 32.69 20.57 45.84
N ALA A 651 32.55 20.55 47.17
CA ALA A 651 33.60 20.05 48.06
C ALA A 651 34.05 18.61 47.70
N GLN A 652 33.13 17.76 47.24
CA GLN A 652 33.43 16.40 46.82
C GLN A 652 34.25 16.35 45.52
N LEU A 653 33.91 17.20 44.54
CA LEU A 653 34.68 17.30 43.29
C LEU A 653 36.10 17.82 43.56
N GLN A 654 36.25 18.78 44.48
CA GLN A 654 37.56 19.28 44.91
C GLN A 654 38.40 18.18 45.58
N ALA A 655 37.78 17.37 46.45
CA ALA A 655 38.45 16.23 47.09
C ALA A 655 38.94 15.21 46.05
N TRP A 656 38.09 14.81 45.09
CA TRP A 656 38.50 13.89 44.02
C TRP A 656 39.59 14.46 43.12
N ALA A 657 39.61 15.77 42.89
CA ALA A 657 40.70 16.43 42.16
C ALA A 657 42.01 16.40 42.97
N ALA A 658 41.96 16.68 44.28
CA ALA A 658 43.13 16.64 45.16
C ALA A 658 43.71 15.22 45.32
N GLU A 659 42.84 14.20 45.28
CA GLU A 659 43.21 12.78 45.26
C GLU A 659 43.71 12.29 43.88
N GLY A 660 43.70 13.15 42.86
CA GLY A 660 44.16 12.81 41.51
C GLY A 660 43.19 11.92 40.72
N GLN A 661 41.93 11.78 41.15
CA GLN A 661 40.92 10.98 40.46
C GLN A 661 40.33 11.68 39.22
N LEU A 662 40.38 13.01 39.17
CA LEU A 662 39.95 13.81 38.03
C LEU A 662 40.86 15.03 37.83
N ALA A 663 40.94 15.54 36.60
CA ALA A 663 41.63 16.80 36.30
C ALA A 663 40.64 17.96 36.38
N TRP A 664 40.78 18.85 37.37
CA TRP A 664 39.93 20.03 37.50
C TRP A 664 40.61 21.27 36.91
N GLU A 665 39.97 21.86 35.91
CA GLU A 665 40.35 23.15 35.34
C GLU A 665 39.41 24.23 35.88
N GLN A 666 39.93 25.04 36.80
CA GLN A 666 39.19 26.09 37.48
C GLN A 666 39.01 27.34 36.60
N ARG A 667 38.23 27.20 35.53
CA ARG A 667 37.94 28.26 34.56
C ARG A 667 36.61 28.03 33.83
N PRO A 668 36.08 29.04 33.14
CA PRO A 668 34.96 28.85 32.21
C PRO A 668 35.33 27.95 31.02
N TYR A 669 34.32 27.34 30.41
CA TYR A 669 34.44 26.58 29.17
C TYR A 669 34.76 27.50 27.98
N VAL A 670 35.62 27.02 27.07
CA VAL A 670 35.94 27.70 25.81
C VAL A 670 35.91 26.72 24.63
N SER A 671 35.60 27.21 23.43
CA SER A 671 35.62 26.40 22.21
C SER A 671 37.02 25.86 21.92
N GLY A 672 37.13 24.55 21.81
CA GLY A 672 38.40 23.81 21.72
C GLY A 672 38.60 22.81 22.86
N ASP A 673 37.86 22.94 23.96
CA ASP A 673 37.94 22.04 25.12
C ASP A 673 37.45 20.61 24.85
N LEU A 674 36.79 20.37 23.72
CA LEU A 674 36.27 19.06 23.30
C LEU A 674 37.18 18.33 22.30
N VAL A 675 38.32 18.91 21.92
CA VAL A 675 39.27 18.25 21.01
C VAL A 675 39.84 16.99 21.65
N GLY A 676 39.71 15.86 20.95
CA GLY A 676 40.20 14.55 21.43
C GLY A 676 39.33 13.90 22.52
N VAL A 677 38.17 14.46 22.82
CA VAL A 677 37.23 13.96 23.84
C VAL A 677 36.30 12.92 23.22
N ARG A 678 35.98 11.84 23.94
CA ARG A 678 35.03 10.81 23.48
C ARG A 678 33.59 11.06 23.95
N LEU A 679 33.43 11.71 25.11
CA LEU A 679 32.15 11.93 25.75
C LEU A 679 32.14 13.27 26.50
N ALA A 680 31.05 14.03 26.39
CA ALA A 680 30.87 15.30 27.06
C ALA A 680 29.56 15.35 27.86
N PHE A 681 29.59 16.02 29.02
CA PHE A 681 28.41 16.36 29.81
C PHE A 681 28.31 17.87 30.02
N ALA A 682 27.27 18.48 29.47
CA ALA A 682 26.91 19.86 29.70
C ALA A 682 25.98 19.94 30.93
N ALA A 683 26.54 20.32 32.08
CA ALA A 683 25.90 20.31 33.39
C ALA A 683 26.11 21.63 34.16
N SER A 684 26.33 22.73 33.44
CA SER A 684 26.42 24.08 34.01
C SER A 684 25.04 24.59 34.44
N ASN A 685 25.02 25.54 35.38
CA ASN A 685 23.82 26.33 35.70
C ASN A 685 23.55 27.45 34.68
N GLN A 686 24.48 27.68 33.74
CA GLN A 686 24.34 28.65 32.66
C GLN A 686 23.91 27.93 31.38
N ARG A 687 22.71 28.27 30.90
CA ARG A 687 22.10 27.67 29.72
C ARG A 687 22.94 27.88 28.45
N ASP A 688 23.48 29.08 28.28
CA ASP A 688 24.28 29.45 27.12
C ASP A 688 25.57 28.61 27.03
N VAL A 689 26.18 28.31 28.19
CA VAL A 689 27.35 27.42 28.27
C VAL A 689 26.96 26.00 27.85
N ASN A 690 25.82 25.49 28.31
CA ASN A 690 25.37 24.15 27.94
C ASN A 690 25.08 24.03 26.43
N ALA A 691 24.43 25.04 25.85
CA ALA A 691 24.17 25.10 24.41
C ALA A 691 25.47 25.18 23.60
N GLN A 692 26.45 25.96 24.05
CA GLN A 692 27.77 26.06 23.42
C GLN A 692 28.51 24.71 23.41
N VAL A 693 28.48 23.98 24.54
CA VAL A 693 29.08 22.63 24.64
C VAL A 693 28.40 21.66 23.69
N ALA A 694 27.08 21.70 23.56
CA ALA A 694 26.33 20.84 22.62
C ALA A 694 26.71 21.12 21.16
N GLN A 695 26.80 22.39 20.77
CA GLN A 695 27.21 22.79 19.42
C GLN A 695 28.65 22.35 19.10
N ASP A 696 29.57 22.56 20.03
CA ASP A 696 30.97 22.18 19.83
C ASP A 696 31.13 20.65 19.76
N ALA A 697 30.37 19.91 20.56
CA ALA A 697 30.34 18.45 20.51
C ALA A 697 29.83 17.93 19.16
N ALA A 698 28.75 18.51 18.63
CA ALA A 698 28.23 18.16 17.31
C ALA A 698 29.25 18.41 16.19
N LYS A 699 29.98 19.53 16.24
CA LYS A 699 31.05 19.85 15.27
C LYS A 699 32.20 18.84 15.28
N HIS A 700 32.48 18.23 16.43
CA HIS A 700 33.63 17.33 16.63
C HIS A 700 33.23 15.85 16.66
N GLY A 701 31.95 15.52 16.43
CA GLY A 701 31.45 14.14 16.50
C GLY A 701 31.51 13.53 17.90
N VAL A 702 31.47 14.36 18.96
CA VAL A 702 31.54 13.92 20.35
C VAL A 702 30.13 13.63 20.87
N LEU A 703 29.96 12.50 21.58
CA LEU A 703 28.70 12.20 22.26
C LEU A 703 28.49 13.19 23.42
N CYS A 704 27.35 13.88 23.44
CA CYS A 704 27.07 14.94 24.42
C CYS A 704 25.72 14.72 25.09
N ASN A 705 25.72 14.77 26.43
CA ASN A 705 24.51 14.81 27.23
C ASN A 705 24.33 16.21 27.82
N VAL A 706 23.16 16.81 27.58
CA VAL A 706 22.79 18.13 28.07
C VAL A 706 21.78 17.97 29.21
N ALA A 707 22.08 18.56 30.37
CA ALA A 707 21.32 18.33 31.60
C ALA A 707 19.96 19.04 31.66
N ASP A 708 19.86 20.23 31.05
CA ASP A 708 18.68 21.12 31.12
C ASP A 708 17.82 21.11 29.84
N ALA A 709 18.40 20.73 28.70
CA ALA A 709 17.67 20.50 27.45
C ALA A 709 18.12 19.19 26.79
N PRO A 710 17.53 18.05 27.16
CA PRO A 710 17.90 16.75 26.62
C PRO A 710 17.88 16.68 25.09
N ALA A 711 16.98 17.43 24.43
CA ALA A 711 16.82 17.48 22.98
C ALA A 711 18.03 18.06 22.21
N GLU A 712 18.93 18.77 22.91
CA GLU A 712 20.16 19.32 22.32
C GLU A 712 21.35 18.37 22.44
N GLY A 713 21.22 17.32 23.26
CA GLY A 713 22.21 16.27 23.38
C GLY A 713 22.09 15.22 22.29
N SER A 714 23.16 14.48 22.06
CA SER A 714 23.17 13.31 21.18
C SER A 714 22.84 12.00 21.91
N PHE A 715 22.70 12.03 23.24
CA PHE A 715 22.19 10.89 24.01
C PHE A 715 21.58 11.29 25.37
N HIS A 716 20.73 10.41 25.89
CA HIS A 716 20.14 10.52 27.22
C HIS A 716 20.76 9.53 28.21
N VAL A 717 20.85 9.93 29.48
CA VAL A 717 21.25 9.00 30.55
C VAL A 717 19.98 8.48 31.24
N PRO A 718 19.69 7.17 31.19
CA PRO A 718 18.53 6.61 31.87
C PRO A 718 18.67 6.66 33.38
N ALA A 719 17.54 6.47 34.08
CA ALA A 719 17.55 6.20 35.51
C ALA A 719 18.17 4.81 35.75
N LEU A 720 19.33 4.77 36.39
CA LEU A 720 20.09 3.52 36.62
C LEU A 720 20.01 3.05 38.06
N HIS A 721 19.75 1.76 38.25
CA HIS A 721 19.95 1.04 39.52
C HIS A 721 20.92 -0.12 39.27
N ARG A 722 21.86 -0.32 40.19
CA ARG A 722 22.89 -1.37 40.08
C ARG A 722 22.89 -2.23 41.33
N THR A 723 22.88 -3.54 41.11
CA THR A 723 23.10 -4.58 42.13
C THR A 723 24.19 -5.53 41.63
N PRO A 724 24.82 -6.34 42.50
CA PRO A 724 25.76 -7.36 42.05
C PRO A 724 25.11 -8.29 41.01
N GLY A 725 25.62 -8.27 39.77
CA GLY A 725 25.13 -9.10 38.67
C GLY A 725 23.94 -8.55 37.86
N LEU A 726 23.34 -7.42 38.23
CA LEU A 726 22.19 -6.85 37.51
C LEU A 726 22.21 -5.32 37.49
N THR A 727 22.06 -4.76 36.29
CA THR A 727 21.84 -3.32 36.07
C THR A 727 20.47 -3.10 35.45
N ILE A 728 19.71 -2.19 36.03
CA ILE A 728 18.37 -1.80 35.58
C ILE A 728 18.47 -0.38 35.06
N ALA A 729 18.04 -0.17 33.82
CA ALA A 729 17.98 1.14 33.17
C ALA A 729 16.53 1.43 32.79
N VAL A 730 15.97 2.52 33.28
CA VAL A 730 14.64 3.00 32.89
C VAL A 730 14.79 4.34 32.19
N SER A 731 14.31 4.45 30.96
CA SER A 731 14.35 5.68 30.17
C SER A 731 12.94 6.11 29.80
N THR A 732 12.71 7.43 29.85
CA THR A 732 11.56 8.12 29.25
C THR A 732 12.02 9.06 28.14
N SER A 733 13.21 8.79 27.58
CA SER A 733 13.85 9.63 26.55
C SER A 733 14.02 11.08 26.97
N GLY A 734 14.25 11.30 28.26
CA GLY A 734 14.39 12.63 28.85
C GLY A 734 13.07 13.39 29.08
N ALA A 735 11.92 12.87 28.63
CA ALA A 735 10.61 13.54 28.76
C ALA A 735 10.12 13.61 30.23
N GLU A 736 10.29 12.51 31.00
CA GLU A 736 9.83 12.44 32.39
C GLU A 736 10.88 11.78 33.31
N PRO A 737 11.95 12.50 33.70
CA PRO A 737 13.04 11.92 34.50
C PRO A 737 12.60 11.42 35.89
N ALA A 738 11.62 12.08 36.50
CA ALA A 738 11.08 11.70 37.82
C ALA A 738 10.28 10.38 37.77
N ARG A 739 9.52 10.15 36.68
CA ARG A 739 8.80 8.91 36.46
C ARG A 739 9.76 7.75 36.21
N ALA A 740 10.81 7.97 35.40
CA ALA A 740 11.86 6.98 35.17
C ALA A 740 12.54 6.56 36.48
N ALA A 741 12.83 7.52 37.37
CA ALA A 741 13.37 7.25 38.70
C ALA A 741 12.39 6.44 39.58
N THR A 742 11.11 6.83 39.59
CA THR A 742 10.06 6.14 40.38
C THR A 742 9.88 4.69 39.97
N ILE A 743 9.82 4.41 38.66
CA ILE A 743 9.71 3.06 38.11
C ILE A 743 10.95 2.25 38.44
N ARG A 744 12.15 2.80 38.22
CA ARG A 744 13.42 2.16 38.58
C ARG A 744 13.42 1.77 40.07
N ASP A 745 13.01 2.67 40.97
CA ASP A 745 13.01 2.41 42.41
C ASP A 745 11.93 1.39 42.82
N ALA A 746 10.80 1.34 42.12
CA ALA A 746 9.80 0.28 42.29
C ALA A 746 10.36 -1.09 41.88
N ILE A 747 11.02 -1.19 40.72
CA ILE A 747 11.66 -2.44 40.25
C ILE A 747 12.78 -2.87 41.21
N ALA A 748 13.60 -1.93 41.66
CA ALA A 748 14.67 -2.20 42.63
C ALA A 748 14.11 -2.75 43.95
N ARG A 749 13.02 -2.16 44.47
CA ARG A 749 12.34 -2.67 45.68
C ARG A 749 11.76 -4.06 45.48
N TRP A 750 11.14 -4.30 44.32
CA TRP A 750 10.57 -5.62 43.99
C TRP A 750 11.65 -6.72 43.97
N LEU A 751 12.82 -6.44 43.37
CA LEU A 751 13.92 -7.40 43.31
C LEU A 751 14.56 -7.70 44.67
N VAL A 752 14.58 -6.72 45.57
CA VAL A 752 15.11 -6.89 46.94
C VAL A 752 14.12 -7.64 47.84
N ALA A 753 12.82 -7.56 47.58
CA ALA A 753 11.79 -8.21 48.41
C ALA A 753 11.75 -9.74 48.27
N GLY A 754 12.37 -10.32 47.23
CA GLY A 754 12.20 -11.74 46.87
C GLY A 754 10.77 -11.98 46.37
N ALA A 755 10.62 -12.64 45.22
CA ALA A 755 9.30 -12.93 44.67
C ALA A 755 8.42 -13.64 45.71
N PRO A 756 7.19 -13.17 46.00
CA PRO A 756 6.21 -14.07 46.58
C PRO A 756 5.92 -15.17 45.54
N GLU A 757 6.11 -16.44 45.92
CA GLU A 757 5.73 -17.59 45.09
C GLU A 757 4.23 -17.54 44.76
N LYS A 758 3.89 -17.22 43.50
CA LYS A 758 3.16 -18.08 42.53
C LYS A 758 2.70 -17.27 41.32
#